data_AF-A0A517T6X7-F1
#
_entry.id   AF-A0A517T6X7-F1
#
_cell.length_a   1.000
_cell.length_b   1.000
_cell.length_c   1.000
_cell.angle_alpha   90.00
_cell.angle_beta   90.00
_cell.angle_gamma   90.00
#
_symmetry.space_group_name_H-M   'P 1'
#
loop_
_entity.id
_entity.type
_entity.pdbx_description
1 polymer ?
#
loop_
_entity_poly.entity_id
_entity_poly.type
_entity_poly.pdbx_seq_one_letter_code
_entity_poly.pdbx_strand_id
1 'polypeptide(L)'
;MADDIGYWGIEIGQAGLKAIRLKYAAASNQAIAVAFDFVPHPKLLSQPDAIPDELIPQAIETFLSRNDIGSDIVAVAVPGHSALARFIQLPPVESSKVAQIVEYEAKQQIPFALEEVIWDYQTLGSGAEESGFMLDAEVGLFAMKRDLVSKALAPLLSRKVEVELVQIAPLALYNYLMFDRYGARPDNVVDQGDEYHVVCDMGADNTMLVVSNGPKIWIRNVPIGGNHFTRALVKGMKLTFAKAEHLKCNATKSPDPRAVFQTLRPVFNDYVSELQRSIGYFSSVNRDAKIVKMLGVGNGFKLAGLQKFLQQNMQYDVERVEHYDALVGDSVVNDDLFKENILSFVVPYGLAVQAMKQTRITTTLLPPEIAFERKIRRKKPWAVVTAAVLLIAFTISAIADGNVLQSVSEGRWSTAEKDISQFNSTVGGLKGQYSEQETRYQTIEDRGQKLIGDLYRRDLWLEVYRAVNASLPRDTGDDLDLTDITKQNRIRVDSITAERMANFGTWFTQLPSQAKDYMTATDKAAAPTGPGYLFTLTGEHFHDTSREKAKDPLDIPRYRTRGYIAENFIAPLNDWVVELEVDQDQDGSLEKVLIPVRKIGISHATLLRTLTKKVEHPANLLAERKMNAERNLDVPGGGIDEFGPGFGRGGPGGGLGGGGRFGSGRGDRFGSGSEERFGSGRGERFGSGGGRDPRLPSLQTDPNNQGSTIERLPDIDRTTFMVQFVWTPTEKTVRTDTDPNAKLEAVEGENGEGANPDAPADGAATPPGEGV
;
A
#
# COMPACT_ATOMS: atom_id res chain seq x y z
N MET A 1 0.02 -32.40 37.84
CA MET A 1 0.72 -33.11 38.92
C MET A 1 2.06 -32.43 39.06
N ALA A 2 2.29 -31.70 40.16
CA ALA A 2 3.62 -31.17 40.43
C ALA A 2 4.48 -32.37 40.79
N ASP A 3 5.46 -32.69 39.95
CA ASP A 3 6.33 -33.83 40.17
C ASP A 3 7.02 -33.74 41.53
N ASP A 4 7.16 -34.91 42.13
CA ASP A 4 7.62 -35.21 43.48
C ASP A 4 9.14 -34.99 43.63
N ILE A 5 9.60 -33.76 43.35
CA ILE A 5 11.03 -33.38 43.36
C ILE A 5 11.60 -33.60 44.76
N GLY A 6 12.57 -34.50 44.88
CA GLY A 6 13.38 -34.69 46.06
C GLY A 6 14.61 -33.80 46.07
N TYR A 7 15.17 -33.60 47.25
CA TYR A 7 16.34 -32.76 47.49
C TYR A 7 17.41 -33.58 48.19
N TRP A 8 18.46 -33.93 47.45
CA TRP A 8 19.60 -34.65 47.97
C TRP A 8 20.62 -33.70 48.54
N GLY A 9 20.98 -33.87 49.81
CA GLY A 9 22.20 -33.32 50.38
C GLY A 9 23.26 -34.40 50.45
N ILE A 10 24.41 -34.16 49.83
CA ILE A 10 25.51 -35.13 49.71
C ILE A 10 26.79 -34.54 50.30
N GLU A 11 27.43 -35.30 51.17
CA GLU A 11 28.75 -34.97 51.71
C GLU A 11 29.72 -36.12 51.45
N ILE A 12 30.82 -35.83 50.76
CA ILE A 12 31.91 -36.78 50.53
C ILE A 12 32.97 -36.53 51.61
N GLY A 13 32.85 -37.27 52.72
CA GLY A 13 33.74 -37.15 53.87
C GLY A 13 34.94 -38.11 53.78
N GLN A 14 35.91 -37.95 54.70
CA GLN A 14 37.10 -38.80 54.75
C GLN A 14 36.80 -40.29 55.01
N ALA A 15 35.69 -40.60 55.68
CA ALA A 15 35.28 -41.96 56.06
C ALA A 15 34.25 -42.58 55.12
N GLY A 16 33.59 -41.78 54.28
CA GLY A 16 32.51 -42.26 53.42
C GLY A 16 31.67 -41.13 52.84
N LEU A 17 30.90 -41.49 51.82
CA LEU A 17 29.85 -40.66 51.23
C LEU A 17 28.58 -40.79 52.08
N LYS A 18 28.00 -39.65 52.43
CA LYS A 18 26.77 -39.54 53.22
C LYS A 18 25.75 -38.75 52.40
N ALA A 19 24.57 -39.31 52.21
CA ALA A 19 23.51 -38.67 51.44
C ALA A 19 22.17 -38.79 52.14
N ILE A 20 21.38 -37.72 52.15
CA ILE A 20 19.98 -37.73 52.62
C ILE A 20 19.09 -37.07 51.58
N ARG A 21 17.96 -37.70 51.27
CA ARG A 21 16.93 -37.19 50.38
C ARG A 21 15.77 -36.68 51.19
N LEU A 22 15.55 -35.37 51.10
CA LEU A 22 14.44 -34.71 51.78
C LEU A 22 13.36 -34.32 50.78
N LYS A 23 12.13 -34.22 51.30
CA LYS A 23 11.03 -33.48 50.71
C LYS A 23 10.50 -32.51 51.74
N TYR A 24 9.82 -31.47 51.27
CA TYR A 24 9.26 -30.48 52.17
C TYR A 24 7.74 -30.57 52.24
N ALA A 25 7.21 -30.79 53.45
CA ALA A 25 5.79 -30.73 53.71
C ALA A 25 5.42 -29.32 54.18
N ALA A 26 5.02 -28.47 53.24
CA ALA A 26 4.67 -27.07 53.53
C ALA A 26 3.54 -26.92 54.57
N ALA A 27 2.57 -27.84 54.57
CA ALA A 27 1.43 -27.80 55.50
C ALA A 27 1.82 -28.03 56.97
N SER A 28 2.82 -28.88 57.23
CA SER A 28 3.30 -29.17 58.59
C SER A 28 4.63 -28.48 58.92
N ASN A 29 5.17 -27.69 57.99
CA ASN A 29 6.46 -27.00 58.14
C ASN A 29 7.63 -27.95 58.48
N GLN A 30 7.59 -29.18 57.97
CA GLN A 30 8.54 -30.25 58.32
C GLN A 30 9.29 -30.77 57.08
N ALA A 31 10.53 -31.21 57.32
CA ALA A 31 11.29 -31.95 56.34
C ALA A 31 10.97 -33.45 56.46
N ILE A 32 10.59 -34.08 55.36
CA ILE A 32 10.35 -35.52 55.27
C ILE A 32 11.59 -36.19 54.70
N ALA A 33 12.26 -37.05 55.46
CA ALA A 33 13.29 -37.94 54.94
C ALA A 33 12.65 -39.10 54.18
N VAL A 34 12.97 -39.18 52.89
CA VAL A 34 12.41 -40.19 51.97
C VAL A 34 13.40 -41.30 51.68
N ALA A 35 14.68 -40.96 51.63
CA ALA A 35 15.78 -41.92 51.45
C ALA A 35 17.05 -41.39 52.11
N PHE A 36 17.99 -42.28 52.39
CA PHE A 36 19.34 -41.94 52.82
C PHE A 36 20.29 -43.01 52.29
N ASP A 37 21.59 -42.69 52.23
CA ASP A 37 22.62 -43.67 51.97
C ASP A 37 23.89 -43.30 52.73
N PHE A 38 24.58 -44.33 53.22
CA PHE A 38 25.90 -44.24 53.79
C PHE A 38 26.80 -45.25 53.09
N VAL A 39 27.72 -44.74 52.29
CA VAL A 39 28.69 -45.55 51.56
C VAL A 39 30.06 -45.37 52.22
N PRO A 40 30.46 -46.26 53.13
CA PRO A 40 31.76 -46.17 53.79
C PRO A 40 32.88 -46.42 52.77
N HIS A 41 33.96 -45.65 52.88
CA HIS A 41 35.16 -45.97 52.11
C HIS A 41 35.85 -47.20 52.71
N PRO A 42 36.38 -48.13 51.88
CA PRO A 42 37.15 -49.28 52.34
C PRO A 42 38.32 -48.92 53.27
N LYS A 43 38.89 -47.74 53.06
CA LYS A 43 39.91 -47.12 53.91
C LYS A 43 39.59 -45.64 54.06
N LEU A 44 39.99 -45.05 55.19
CA LEU A 44 39.92 -43.58 55.36
C LEU A 44 40.78 -42.92 54.29
N LEU A 45 40.26 -41.90 53.62
CA LEU A 45 40.96 -41.23 52.51
C LEU A 45 42.25 -40.53 52.94
N SER A 46 42.39 -40.25 54.23
CA SER A 46 43.58 -39.70 54.88
C SER A 46 44.68 -40.74 55.17
N GLN A 47 44.45 -42.03 54.91
CA GLN A 47 45.48 -43.05 55.10
C GLN A 47 46.57 -42.94 54.02
N PRO A 48 47.85 -43.19 54.35
CA PRO A 48 48.95 -43.05 53.39
C PRO A 48 48.83 -43.94 52.15
N ASP A 49 48.14 -45.07 52.26
CA ASP A 49 47.92 -46.06 51.21
C ASP A 49 46.51 -45.99 50.59
N ALA A 50 45.73 -44.95 50.92
CA ALA A 50 44.45 -44.69 50.28
C ALA A 50 44.66 -43.89 48.98
N ILE A 51 43.89 -44.20 47.94
CA ILE A 51 43.89 -43.48 46.66
C ILE A 51 42.51 -42.81 46.51
N PRO A 52 42.34 -41.54 46.93
CA PRO A 52 41.04 -40.87 46.90
C PRO A 52 40.42 -40.81 45.50
N ASP A 53 41.25 -40.66 44.47
CA ASP A 53 40.83 -40.60 43.07
C ASP A 53 40.25 -41.92 42.55
N GLU A 54 40.38 -43.04 43.28
CA GLU A 54 39.70 -44.30 43.00
C GLU A 54 38.51 -44.52 43.96
N LEU A 55 38.71 -44.27 45.25
CA LEU A 55 37.73 -44.59 46.30
C LEU A 55 36.48 -43.69 46.26
N ILE A 56 36.63 -42.40 45.89
CA ILE A 56 35.50 -41.47 45.78
C ILE A 56 34.60 -41.86 44.59
N PRO A 57 35.14 -42.01 43.36
CA PRO A 57 34.42 -42.61 42.23
C PRO A 57 33.60 -43.86 42.54
N GLN A 58 34.21 -44.86 43.19
CA GLN A 58 33.54 -46.12 43.55
C GLN A 58 32.40 -45.90 44.55
N ALA A 59 32.57 -45.00 45.51
CA ALA A 59 31.53 -44.67 46.47
C ALA A 59 30.33 -44.00 45.79
N ILE A 60 30.59 -43.10 44.82
CA ILE A 60 29.52 -42.46 44.03
C ILE A 60 28.81 -43.50 43.15
N GLU A 61 29.51 -44.42 42.50
CA GLU A 61 28.88 -45.49 41.72
C GLU A 61 27.99 -46.37 42.58
N THR A 62 28.44 -46.71 43.78
CA THR A 62 27.64 -47.47 44.74
C THR A 62 26.38 -46.69 45.12
N PHE A 63 26.52 -45.40 45.44
CA PHE A 63 25.38 -44.52 45.74
C PHE A 63 24.38 -44.47 44.57
N LEU A 64 24.84 -44.26 43.34
CA LEU A 64 24.01 -44.19 42.14
C LEU A 64 23.38 -45.54 41.76
N SER A 65 23.99 -46.67 42.14
CA SER A 65 23.41 -47.99 41.93
C SER A 65 22.25 -48.29 42.88
N ARG A 66 22.24 -47.64 44.06
CA ARG A 66 21.22 -47.81 45.11
C ARG A 66 20.10 -46.78 45.02
N ASN A 67 20.37 -45.63 44.41
CA ASN A 67 19.47 -44.48 44.42
C ASN A 67 19.29 -43.92 43.00
N ASP A 68 18.03 -43.74 42.59
CA ASP A 68 17.71 -42.96 41.40
C ASP A 68 17.62 -41.48 41.78
N ILE A 69 18.52 -40.69 41.19
CA ILE A 69 18.59 -39.23 41.36
C ILE A 69 17.78 -38.46 40.29
N GLY A 70 17.28 -39.14 39.25
CA GLY A 70 16.33 -38.63 38.25
C GLY A 70 16.29 -37.11 38.05
N SER A 71 15.16 -36.50 38.44
CA SER A 71 14.91 -35.05 38.40
C SER A 71 15.11 -34.36 39.76
N ASP A 72 15.73 -35.04 40.73
CA ASP A 72 15.96 -34.48 42.05
C ASP A 72 17.02 -33.37 42.02
N ILE A 73 16.94 -32.47 43.00
CA ILE A 73 17.91 -31.40 43.17
C ILE A 73 19.05 -31.90 44.05
N VAL A 74 20.28 -31.87 43.55
CA VAL A 74 21.47 -32.34 44.28
C VAL A 74 22.28 -31.16 44.82
N ALA A 75 22.51 -31.15 46.13
CA ALA A 75 23.38 -30.24 46.84
C ALA A 75 24.59 -30.99 47.41
N VAL A 76 25.77 -30.40 47.30
CA VAL A 76 27.04 -31.02 47.69
C VAL A 76 27.81 -30.13 48.65
N ALA A 77 28.34 -30.72 49.72
CA ALA A 77 29.25 -30.03 50.63
C ALA A 77 30.69 -30.05 50.13
N VAL A 78 31.38 -28.94 50.34
CA VAL A 78 32.85 -28.86 50.28
C VAL A 78 33.43 -28.61 51.69
N PRO A 79 34.66 -29.07 51.98
CA PRO A 79 35.24 -28.95 53.30
C PRO A 79 35.47 -27.50 53.73
N GLY A 80 34.98 -27.12 54.92
CA GLY A 80 35.07 -25.75 55.44
C GLY A 80 36.49 -25.22 55.60
N HIS A 81 37.47 -26.08 55.92
CA HIS A 81 38.88 -25.68 56.09
C HIS A 81 39.58 -25.31 54.77
N SER A 82 39.00 -25.68 53.62
CA SER A 82 39.50 -25.32 52.29
C SER A 82 38.84 -24.05 51.73
N ALA A 83 37.87 -23.50 52.45
CA ALA A 83 37.16 -22.28 52.11
C ALA A 83 37.55 -21.13 53.05
N LEU A 84 37.46 -19.92 52.52
CA LEU A 84 37.55 -18.68 53.27
C LEU A 84 36.14 -18.28 53.71
N ALA A 85 35.95 -18.01 54.99
CA ALA A 85 34.78 -17.33 55.53
C ALA A 85 35.25 -16.05 56.23
N ARG A 86 34.79 -14.89 55.76
CA ARG A 86 35.09 -13.57 56.35
C ARG A 86 33.80 -12.83 56.61
N PHE A 87 33.69 -12.24 57.79
CA PHE A 87 32.54 -11.43 58.16
C PHE A 87 33.00 -9.98 58.22
N ILE A 88 32.34 -9.11 57.46
CA ILE A 88 32.67 -7.68 57.36
C ILE A 88 31.43 -6.85 57.67
N GLN A 89 31.65 -5.71 58.30
CA GLN A 89 30.61 -4.70 58.43
C GLN A 89 30.71 -3.73 57.26
N LEU A 90 29.59 -3.51 56.60
CA LEU A 90 29.49 -2.54 55.53
C LEU A 90 29.23 -1.15 56.12
N PRO A 91 29.80 -0.09 55.53
CA PRO A 91 29.36 1.26 55.83
C PRO A 91 27.89 1.45 55.42
N PRO A 92 27.18 2.45 55.97
CA PRO A 92 25.83 2.82 55.52
C PRO A 92 25.74 2.92 54.00
N VAL A 93 24.93 2.05 53.41
CA VAL A 93 24.80 1.92 51.96
C VAL A 93 23.34 1.79 51.57
N GLU A 94 22.98 2.42 50.46
CA GLU A 94 21.67 2.26 49.85
C GLU A 94 21.43 0.78 49.50
N SER A 95 20.26 0.23 49.82
CA SER A 95 19.95 -1.20 49.63
C SER A 95 20.24 -1.68 48.18
N SER A 96 20.05 -0.80 47.19
CA SER A 96 20.31 -1.06 45.76
C SER A 96 21.80 -1.22 45.41
N LYS A 97 22.71 -0.67 46.22
CA LYS A 97 24.16 -0.62 45.96
C LYS A 97 24.97 -1.62 46.79
N VAL A 98 24.32 -2.36 47.70
CA VAL A 98 24.98 -3.35 48.57
C VAL A 98 25.87 -4.29 47.77
N ALA A 99 25.38 -4.86 46.66
CA ALA A 99 26.15 -5.81 45.83
C ALA A 99 27.46 -5.20 45.28
N GLN A 100 27.44 -3.93 44.87
CA GLN A 100 28.63 -3.26 44.31
C GLN A 100 29.67 -2.98 45.39
N ILE A 101 29.24 -2.57 46.59
CA ILE A 101 30.15 -2.36 47.72
C ILE A 101 30.71 -3.69 48.20
N VAL A 102 29.89 -4.73 48.26
CA VAL A 102 30.35 -6.08 48.63
C VAL A 102 31.40 -6.58 47.66
N GLU A 103 31.23 -6.36 46.35
CA GLU A 103 32.26 -6.72 45.36
C GLU A 103 33.58 -5.96 45.59
N TYR A 104 33.48 -4.67 45.92
CA TYR A 104 34.66 -3.85 46.25
C TYR A 104 35.38 -4.33 47.51
N GLU A 105 34.64 -4.63 48.58
CA GLU A 105 35.19 -5.19 49.81
C GLU A 105 35.76 -6.59 49.59
N ALA A 106 35.09 -7.44 48.80
CA ALA A 106 35.56 -8.79 48.49
C ALA A 106 36.96 -8.78 47.86
N LYS A 107 37.27 -7.82 46.98
CA LYS A 107 38.61 -7.65 46.38
C LYS A 107 39.71 -7.38 47.41
N GLN A 108 39.37 -6.79 48.55
CA GLN A 108 40.33 -6.49 49.62
C GLN A 108 40.43 -7.62 50.65
N GLN A 109 39.31 -8.30 50.93
CA GLN A 109 39.21 -9.31 51.98
C GLN A 109 39.63 -10.71 51.52
N ILE A 110 39.49 -11.01 50.23
CA ILE A 110 39.90 -12.27 49.64
C ILE A 110 41.38 -12.16 49.23
N PRO A 111 42.28 -13.00 49.78
CA PRO A 111 43.73 -12.90 49.54
C PRO A 111 44.16 -13.47 48.16
N PHE A 112 43.24 -13.61 47.23
CA PHE A 112 43.44 -14.17 45.88
C PHE A 112 42.66 -13.32 44.87
N ALA A 113 43.06 -13.37 43.61
CA ALA A 113 42.30 -12.73 42.53
C ALA A 113 40.88 -13.33 42.46
N LEU A 114 39.86 -12.48 42.27
CA LEU A 114 38.46 -12.93 42.25
C LEU A 114 38.19 -13.91 41.09
N GLU A 115 38.98 -13.87 40.04
CA GLU A 115 38.90 -14.77 38.88
C GLU A 115 39.40 -16.19 39.20
N GLU A 116 40.26 -16.35 40.20
CA GLU A 116 40.82 -17.64 40.63
C GLU A 116 39.97 -18.34 41.70
N VAL A 117 38.96 -17.65 42.22
CA VAL A 117 38.08 -18.16 43.28
C VAL A 117 36.63 -18.15 42.85
N ILE A 118 35.87 -19.13 43.31
CA ILE A 118 34.41 -19.01 43.34
C ILE A 118 34.06 -18.42 44.69
N TRP A 119 33.28 -17.35 44.68
CA TRP A 119 32.86 -16.68 45.89
C TRP A 119 31.42 -16.21 45.78
N ASP A 120 30.78 -16.09 46.94
CA ASP A 120 29.43 -15.58 47.08
C ASP A 120 29.29 -14.95 48.48
N TYR A 121 28.23 -14.18 48.71
CA TYR A 121 28.04 -13.45 49.95
C TYR A 121 26.63 -13.61 50.52
N GLN A 122 26.55 -13.57 51.85
CA GLN A 122 25.29 -13.58 52.58
C GLN A 122 25.20 -12.33 53.44
N THR A 123 24.09 -11.59 53.33
CA THR A 123 23.76 -10.55 54.31
C THR A 123 23.31 -11.21 55.63
N LEU A 124 23.99 -10.86 56.70
CA LEU A 124 23.79 -11.36 58.06
C LEU A 124 23.17 -10.25 58.92
N GLY A 125 22.51 -10.65 60.02
CA GLY A 125 21.85 -9.69 60.90
C GLY A 125 20.59 -9.05 60.31
N SER A 126 20.00 -8.16 61.10
CA SER A 126 18.89 -7.29 60.71
C SER A 126 19.41 -5.86 60.79
N GLY A 127 20.26 -5.48 59.82
CA GLY A 127 20.61 -4.07 59.65
C GLY A 127 19.32 -3.26 59.53
N ALA A 128 19.21 -2.16 60.29
CA ALA A 128 18.02 -1.34 60.24
C ALA A 128 17.95 -0.69 58.86
N GLU A 129 16.91 -1.02 58.09
CA GLU A 129 16.63 -0.31 56.85
C GLU A 129 15.93 1.01 57.23
N GLU A 130 16.68 2.10 57.23
CA GLU A 130 16.18 3.43 57.54
C GLU A 130 16.32 4.32 56.31
N SER A 131 15.20 4.86 55.84
CA SER A 131 15.15 5.76 54.67
C SER A 131 15.79 5.19 53.39
N GLY A 132 15.75 3.87 53.19
CA GLY A 132 16.33 3.18 52.01
C GLY A 132 17.83 2.88 52.12
N PHE A 133 18.44 3.13 53.28
CA PHE A 133 19.81 2.76 53.60
C PHE A 133 19.82 1.60 54.59
N MET A 134 20.72 0.65 54.36
CA MET A 134 21.04 -0.40 55.31
C MET A 134 22.10 0.12 56.28
N LEU A 135 21.71 0.37 57.53
CA LEU A 135 22.62 0.72 58.61
C LEU A 135 23.18 -0.55 59.24
N ASP A 136 24.49 -0.55 59.52
CA ASP A 136 25.22 -1.64 60.19
C ASP A 136 25.02 -3.04 59.57
N ALA A 137 24.93 -3.10 58.23
CA ALA A 137 24.80 -4.37 57.52
C ALA A 137 26.08 -5.21 57.67
N GLU A 138 25.96 -6.38 58.28
CA GLU A 138 27.02 -7.38 58.31
C GLU A 138 26.90 -8.32 57.11
N VAL A 139 28.03 -8.62 56.46
CA VAL A 139 28.06 -9.54 55.32
C VAL A 139 29.11 -10.62 55.55
N GLY A 140 28.69 -11.87 55.37
CA GLY A 140 29.57 -13.03 55.27
C GLY A 140 30.02 -13.24 53.83
N LEU A 141 31.31 -13.09 53.57
CA LEU A 141 31.98 -13.46 52.34
C LEU A 141 32.48 -14.90 52.43
N PHE A 142 32.10 -15.72 51.45
CA PHE A 142 32.51 -17.12 51.35
C PHE A 142 33.21 -17.36 50.02
N ALA A 143 34.44 -17.87 50.06
CA ALA A 143 35.24 -18.07 48.85
C ALA A 143 36.02 -19.38 48.89
N MET A 144 36.24 -20.00 47.73
CA MET A 144 37.07 -21.19 47.59
C MET A 144 37.79 -21.14 46.23
N LYS A 145 39.03 -21.63 46.18
CA LYS A 145 39.77 -21.71 44.91
C LYS A 145 39.02 -22.56 43.89
N ARG A 146 38.93 -22.07 42.66
CA ARG A 146 38.18 -22.70 41.57
C ARG A 146 38.63 -24.13 41.30
N ASP A 147 39.93 -24.41 41.40
CA ASP A 147 40.49 -25.75 41.22
C ASP A 147 40.02 -26.74 42.30
N LEU A 148 39.87 -26.28 43.55
CA LEU A 148 39.42 -27.15 44.64
C LEU A 148 37.92 -27.47 44.49
N VAL A 149 37.10 -26.49 44.10
CA VAL A 149 35.69 -26.71 43.76
C VAL A 149 35.56 -27.68 42.58
N SER A 150 36.35 -27.46 41.53
CA SER A 150 36.35 -28.33 40.35
C SER A 150 36.78 -29.76 40.67
N LYS A 151 37.80 -29.93 41.52
CA LYS A 151 38.24 -31.24 42.00
C LYS A 151 37.15 -31.95 42.81
N ALA A 152 36.43 -31.23 43.66
CA ALA A 152 35.32 -31.80 44.44
C ALA A 152 34.14 -32.23 43.54
N LEU A 153 33.85 -31.47 42.48
CA LEU A 153 32.74 -31.74 41.56
C LEU A 153 33.04 -32.79 40.48
N ALA A 154 34.29 -32.91 40.04
CA ALA A 154 34.67 -33.76 38.90
C ALA A 154 34.17 -35.23 39.01
N PRO A 155 34.23 -35.90 40.18
CA PRO A 155 33.71 -37.26 40.34
C PRO A 155 32.20 -37.38 40.13
N LEU A 156 31.44 -36.34 40.44
CA LEU A 156 29.97 -36.28 40.26
C LEU A 156 29.62 -35.94 38.80
N LEU A 157 30.27 -34.92 38.25
CA LEU A 157 30.01 -34.45 36.87
C LEU A 157 30.38 -35.50 35.82
N SER A 158 31.48 -36.23 36.01
CA SER A 158 31.89 -37.33 35.12
C SER A 158 30.85 -38.47 35.05
N ARG A 159 30.02 -38.60 36.08
CA ARG A 159 28.90 -39.56 36.16
C ARG A 159 27.55 -38.93 35.80
N LYS A 160 27.57 -37.73 35.20
CA LYS A 160 26.37 -36.99 34.77
C LYS A 160 25.43 -36.62 35.93
N VAL A 161 25.95 -36.53 37.16
CA VAL A 161 25.18 -36.00 38.29
C VAL A 161 25.09 -34.49 38.15
N GLU A 162 23.87 -33.96 38.12
CA GLU A 162 23.60 -32.54 38.00
C GLU A 162 23.55 -31.85 39.37
N VAL A 163 24.65 -31.21 39.77
CA VAL A 163 24.74 -30.48 41.04
C VAL A 163 24.15 -29.07 40.91
N GLU A 164 23.19 -28.72 41.77
CA GLU A 164 22.49 -27.41 41.84
C GLU A 164 23.11 -26.47 42.86
N LEU A 165 23.62 -27.03 43.94
CA LEU A 165 24.13 -26.26 45.06
C LEU A 165 25.46 -26.84 45.51
N VAL A 166 26.47 -25.98 45.63
CA VAL A 166 27.72 -26.33 46.30
C VAL A 166 27.84 -25.39 47.48
N GLN A 167 28.02 -25.94 48.67
CA GLN A 167 28.09 -25.14 49.89
C GLN A 167 29.20 -25.63 50.81
N ILE A 168 29.78 -24.72 51.59
CA ILE A 168 30.75 -25.09 52.61
C ILE A 168 30.05 -25.82 53.77
N ALA A 169 30.63 -26.91 54.26
CA ALA A 169 30.10 -27.68 55.38
C ALA A 169 29.64 -26.83 56.60
N PRO A 170 30.36 -25.78 57.07
CA PRO A 170 29.91 -24.99 58.22
C PRO A 170 28.63 -24.21 57.96
N LEU A 171 28.33 -23.79 56.72
CA LEU A 171 27.04 -23.16 56.42
C LEU A 171 25.89 -24.18 56.39
N ALA A 172 26.16 -25.42 55.99
CA ALA A 172 25.19 -26.50 56.16
C ALA A 172 24.92 -26.80 57.65
N LEU A 173 25.94 -26.77 58.51
CA LEU A 173 25.77 -26.89 59.97
C LEU A 173 24.93 -25.75 60.54
N TYR A 174 25.15 -24.52 60.06
CA TYR A 174 24.31 -23.37 60.40
C TYR A 174 22.86 -23.60 59.97
N ASN A 175 22.63 -24.08 58.74
CA ASN A 175 21.28 -24.38 58.25
C ASN A 175 20.56 -25.42 59.11
N TYR A 176 21.27 -26.46 59.56
CA TYR A 176 20.74 -27.41 60.54
C TYR A 176 20.34 -26.73 61.85
N LEU A 177 21.24 -25.94 62.45
CA LEU A 177 20.95 -25.24 63.71
C LEU A 177 19.70 -24.36 63.58
N MET A 178 19.61 -23.61 62.49
CA MET A 178 18.49 -22.70 62.23
C MET A 178 17.18 -23.45 62.02
N PHE A 179 17.17 -24.42 61.11
CA PHE A 179 15.93 -25.07 60.70
C PHE A 179 15.43 -26.07 61.74
N ASP A 180 16.33 -26.87 62.31
CA ASP A 180 15.97 -27.98 63.19
C ASP A 180 15.84 -27.52 64.65
N ARG A 181 16.83 -26.78 65.17
CA ARG A 181 16.88 -26.42 66.60
C ARG A 181 16.19 -25.10 66.92
N TYR A 182 16.32 -24.10 66.06
CA TYR A 182 15.67 -22.80 66.26
C TYR A 182 14.29 -22.71 65.59
N GLY A 183 13.93 -23.66 64.74
CA GLY A 183 12.65 -23.63 64.01
C GLY A 183 12.54 -22.47 63.01
N ALA A 184 13.66 -21.87 62.62
CA ALA A 184 13.71 -20.76 61.67
C ALA A 184 13.29 -21.23 60.27
N ARG A 185 12.61 -20.35 59.55
CA ARG A 185 12.15 -20.54 58.17
C ARG A 185 12.43 -19.26 57.38
N PRO A 186 12.39 -19.26 56.04
CA PRO A 186 12.75 -18.09 55.24
C PRO A 186 12.03 -16.80 55.67
N ASP A 187 10.76 -16.91 56.07
CA ASP A 187 9.92 -15.76 56.44
C ASP A 187 9.94 -15.44 57.94
N ASN A 188 10.69 -16.19 58.76
CA ASN A 188 10.73 -16.01 60.21
C ASN A 188 12.18 -15.81 60.70
N VAL A 189 12.46 -14.62 61.22
CA VAL A 189 13.74 -14.33 61.87
C VAL A 189 13.67 -14.77 63.33
N VAL A 190 14.37 -15.84 63.65
CA VAL A 190 14.57 -16.29 65.03
C VAL A 190 15.84 -15.64 65.55
N ASP A 191 15.70 -14.76 66.54
CA ASP A 191 16.80 -14.12 67.25
C ASP A 191 16.78 -14.52 68.73
N GLN A 192 17.84 -15.20 69.17
CA GLN A 192 18.03 -15.63 70.55
C GLN A 192 18.68 -14.54 71.41
N GLY A 193 18.79 -13.30 70.90
CA GLY A 193 19.44 -12.18 71.57
C GLY A 193 20.91 -12.49 71.82
N ASP A 194 21.33 -12.44 73.08
CA ASP A 194 22.72 -12.67 73.47
C ASP A 194 23.03 -14.15 73.74
N GLU A 195 22.07 -15.06 73.54
CA GLU A 195 22.28 -16.51 73.74
C GLU A 195 22.76 -17.20 72.45
N TYR A 196 23.94 -17.81 72.52
CA TYR A 196 24.59 -18.47 71.38
C TYR A 196 24.69 -19.98 71.61
N HIS A 197 24.43 -20.73 70.54
CA HIS A 197 24.72 -22.16 70.46
C HIS A 197 25.97 -22.40 69.62
N VAL A 198 26.78 -23.37 70.03
CA VAL A 198 27.96 -23.83 69.29
C VAL A 198 27.67 -25.18 68.66
N VAL A 199 27.66 -25.28 67.34
CA VAL A 199 27.73 -26.57 66.64
C VAL A 199 29.19 -26.93 66.47
N CYS A 200 29.59 -28.05 67.07
CA CYS A 200 30.95 -28.58 67.03
C CYS A 200 30.96 -29.86 66.20
N ASP A 201 31.39 -29.76 64.94
CA ASP A 201 31.51 -30.89 64.02
C ASP A 201 32.93 -31.44 64.03
N MET A 202 33.12 -32.57 64.71
CA MET A 202 34.42 -33.25 64.76
C MET A 202 34.54 -34.27 63.62
N GLY A 203 35.25 -33.86 62.56
CA GLY A 203 35.61 -34.71 61.44
C GLY A 203 36.84 -35.59 61.71
N ALA A 204 37.36 -36.20 60.64
CA ALA A 204 38.56 -37.04 60.71
C ALA A 204 39.83 -36.21 60.95
N ASP A 205 40.06 -35.15 60.19
CA ASP A 205 41.29 -34.34 60.32
C ASP A 205 41.09 -33.00 61.04
N ASN A 206 39.90 -32.41 60.91
CA ASN A 206 39.59 -31.08 61.42
C ASN A 206 38.27 -31.09 62.18
N THR A 207 38.11 -30.11 63.06
CA THR A 207 36.84 -29.81 63.75
C THR A 207 36.36 -28.44 63.32
N MET A 208 35.10 -28.35 62.89
CA MET A 208 34.47 -27.09 62.54
C MET A 208 33.59 -26.61 63.69
N LEU A 209 33.77 -25.36 64.09
CA LEU A 209 32.91 -24.67 65.04
C LEU A 209 32.05 -23.65 64.30
N VAL A 210 30.75 -23.70 64.57
CA VAL A 210 29.78 -22.70 64.13
C VAL A 210 29.07 -22.16 65.36
N VAL A 211 29.20 -20.86 65.61
CA VAL A 211 28.60 -20.19 66.76
C VAL A 211 27.55 -19.21 66.25
N SER A 212 26.33 -19.31 66.77
CA SER A 212 25.23 -18.46 66.30
C SER A 212 24.09 -18.30 67.32
N ASN A 213 23.49 -17.11 67.31
CA ASN A 213 22.25 -16.76 68.00
C ASN A 213 21.04 -16.68 67.04
N GLY A 214 21.23 -17.08 65.78
CA GLY A 214 20.26 -16.86 64.71
C GLY A 214 20.83 -15.93 63.64
N PRO A 215 20.72 -14.60 63.80
CA PRO A 215 21.14 -13.65 62.77
C PRO A 215 22.65 -13.55 62.54
N LYS A 216 23.48 -13.78 63.59
CA LYS A 216 24.95 -13.69 63.50
C LYS A 216 25.57 -15.07 63.34
N ILE A 217 26.66 -15.14 62.59
CA ILE A 217 27.38 -16.40 62.32
C ILE A 217 28.86 -16.18 62.57
N TRP A 218 29.47 -17.06 63.35
CA TRP A 218 30.92 -17.13 63.47
C TRP A 218 31.39 -18.55 63.17
N ILE A 219 32.40 -18.67 62.32
CA ILE A 219 32.93 -19.95 61.85
C ILE A 219 34.41 -20.02 62.21
N ARG A 220 34.83 -21.16 62.77
CA ARG A 220 36.24 -21.42 63.07
C ARG A 220 36.61 -22.85 62.76
N ASN A 221 37.73 -23.02 62.06
CA ASN A 221 38.37 -24.31 61.89
C ASN A 221 39.38 -24.55 63.03
N VAL A 222 39.28 -25.71 63.67
CA VAL A 222 40.25 -26.22 64.64
C VAL A 222 40.98 -27.39 63.99
N PRO A 223 42.32 -27.35 63.83
CA PRO A 223 43.10 -28.36 63.10
C PRO A 223 43.34 -29.63 63.93
N ILE A 224 42.32 -30.08 64.68
CA ILE A 224 42.31 -31.32 65.46
C ILE A 224 41.04 -32.08 65.09
N GLY A 225 41.16 -33.40 64.93
CA GLY A 225 40.07 -34.29 64.53
C GLY A 225 40.38 -35.74 64.92
N GLY A 226 39.49 -36.67 64.55
CA GLY A 226 39.58 -38.09 64.93
C GLY A 226 40.92 -38.78 64.63
N ASN A 227 41.60 -38.42 63.54
CA ASN A 227 42.88 -38.98 63.13
C ASN A 227 44.02 -38.62 64.09
N HIS A 228 43.92 -37.53 64.85
CA HIS A 228 44.89 -37.18 65.88
C HIS A 228 44.88 -38.21 67.02
N PHE A 229 43.69 -38.67 67.41
CA PHE A 229 43.51 -39.75 68.39
C PHE A 229 44.05 -41.08 67.84
N THR A 230 43.77 -41.38 66.57
CA THR A 230 44.29 -42.58 65.91
C THR A 230 45.82 -42.59 65.86
N ARG A 231 46.43 -41.46 65.46
CA ARG A 231 47.90 -41.29 65.44
C ARG A 231 48.52 -41.41 66.83
N ALA A 232 47.86 -40.93 67.88
CA ALA A 232 48.32 -41.12 69.25
C ALA A 232 48.37 -42.60 69.66
N LEU A 233 47.36 -43.40 69.28
CA LEU A 233 47.36 -44.85 69.51
C LEU A 233 48.42 -45.58 68.66
N VAL A 234 48.62 -45.17 67.41
CA VAL A 234 49.71 -45.68 66.55
C VAL A 234 51.06 -45.50 67.27
N LYS A 235 51.33 -44.31 67.79
CA LYS A 235 52.61 -44.00 68.47
C LYS A 235 52.72 -44.66 69.85
N GLY A 236 51.67 -44.55 70.68
CA GLY A 236 51.70 -45.00 72.07
C GLY A 236 51.60 -46.52 72.23
N MET A 237 50.89 -47.19 71.33
CA MET A 237 50.66 -48.65 71.40
C MET A 237 51.33 -49.42 70.25
N LYS A 238 52.11 -48.74 69.40
CA LYS A 238 52.85 -49.32 68.25
C LYS A 238 51.94 -50.13 67.31
N LEU A 239 50.75 -49.63 67.04
CA LEU A 239 49.77 -50.25 66.16
C LEU A 239 49.83 -49.68 64.74
N THR A 240 49.43 -50.47 63.74
CA THR A 240 49.12 -49.94 62.40
C THR A 240 47.92 -48.99 62.47
N PHE A 241 47.80 -48.03 61.55
CA PHE A 241 46.68 -47.08 61.51
C PHE A 241 45.30 -47.77 61.57
N ALA A 242 45.07 -48.80 60.75
CA ALA A 242 43.80 -49.54 60.75
C ALA A 242 43.46 -50.19 62.10
N LYS A 243 44.43 -50.85 62.75
CA LYS A 243 44.27 -51.43 64.09
C LYS A 243 44.02 -50.35 65.16
N ALA A 244 44.74 -49.24 65.08
CA ALA A 244 44.56 -48.10 65.98
C ALA A 244 43.17 -47.46 65.82
N GLU A 245 42.67 -47.33 64.58
CA GLU A 245 41.33 -46.82 64.30
C GLU A 245 40.26 -47.74 64.87
N HIS A 246 40.38 -49.05 64.60
CA HIS A 246 39.47 -50.05 65.14
C HIS A 246 39.46 -50.02 66.69
N LEU A 247 40.64 -49.88 67.31
CA LEU A 247 40.76 -49.78 68.77
C LEU A 247 40.16 -48.47 69.31
N LYS A 248 40.34 -47.34 68.63
CA LYS A 248 39.73 -46.04 68.97
C LYS A 248 38.20 -46.14 68.97
N CYS A 249 37.62 -46.68 67.88
CA CYS A 249 36.18 -46.81 67.73
C CYS A 249 35.57 -47.81 68.74
N ASN A 250 36.34 -48.78 69.20
CA ASN A 250 35.92 -49.81 70.16
C ASN A 250 36.63 -49.69 71.52
N ALA A 251 37.04 -48.48 71.93
CA ALA A 251 37.91 -48.26 73.09
C ALA A 251 37.36 -48.88 74.40
N THR A 252 36.04 -48.87 74.58
CA THR A 252 35.36 -49.44 75.76
C THR A 252 35.34 -50.97 75.78
N LYS A 253 35.52 -51.61 74.62
CA LYS A 253 35.57 -53.07 74.45
C LYS A 253 37.01 -53.60 74.40
N SER A 254 38.00 -52.73 74.56
CA SER A 254 39.42 -53.10 74.61
C SER A 254 39.70 -54.02 75.81
N PRO A 255 40.66 -54.98 75.71
CA PRO A 255 41.14 -55.73 76.87
C PRO A 255 41.72 -54.85 77.98
N ASP A 256 42.28 -53.69 77.63
CA ASP A 256 42.74 -52.67 78.57
C ASP A 256 42.24 -51.28 78.13
N PRO A 257 41.01 -50.88 78.53
CA PRO A 257 40.48 -49.56 78.21
C PRO A 257 41.29 -48.44 78.89
N ARG A 258 41.86 -48.70 80.08
CA ARG A 258 42.59 -47.69 80.85
C ARG A 258 43.86 -47.24 80.11
N ALA A 259 44.64 -48.19 79.58
CA ALA A 259 45.82 -47.86 78.77
C ALA A 259 45.45 -47.08 77.50
N VAL A 260 44.34 -47.42 76.83
CA VAL A 260 43.84 -46.69 75.66
C VAL A 260 43.53 -45.23 76.04
N PHE A 261 42.75 -45.01 77.10
CA PHE A 261 42.41 -43.65 77.55
C PHE A 261 43.63 -42.85 78.02
N GLN A 262 44.60 -43.48 78.70
CA GLN A 262 45.86 -42.83 79.09
C GLN A 262 46.65 -42.37 77.86
N THR A 263 46.69 -43.19 76.81
CA THR A 263 47.36 -42.86 75.55
C THR A 263 46.66 -41.71 74.81
N LEU A 264 45.33 -41.65 74.88
CA LEU A 264 44.53 -40.60 74.24
C LEU A 264 44.49 -39.29 75.04
N ARG A 265 44.75 -39.32 76.35
CA ARG A 265 44.59 -38.17 77.26
C ARG A 265 45.32 -36.90 76.80
N PRO A 266 46.56 -36.95 76.27
CA PRO A 266 47.22 -35.75 75.75
C PRO A 266 46.42 -35.09 74.62
N VAL A 267 45.92 -35.88 73.66
CA VAL A 267 45.13 -35.36 72.53
C VAL A 267 43.78 -34.79 73.01
N PHE A 268 43.17 -35.40 74.02
CA PHE A 268 41.99 -34.83 74.67
C PHE A 268 42.26 -33.44 75.28
N ASN A 269 43.38 -33.28 75.99
CA ASN A 269 43.77 -32.00 76.59
C ASN A 269 44.07 -30.94 75.51
N ASP A 270 44.78 -31.32 74.45
CA ASP A 270 45.08 -30.44 73.31
C ASP A 270 43.78 -30.00 72.62
N TYR A 271 42.85 -30.93 72.41
CA TYR A 271 41.55 -30.65 71.80
C TYR A 271 40.73 -29.65 72.63
N VAL A 272 40.60 -29.88 73.94
CA VAL A 272 39.93 -28.95 74.85
C VAL A 272 40.59 -27.57 74.83
N SER A 273 41.92 -27.53 74.88
CA SER A 273 42.67 -26.27 74.89
C SER A 273 42.42 -25.45 73.63
N GLU A 274 42.38 -26.10 72.46
CA GLU A 274 42.10 -25.42 71.19
C GLU A 274 40.63 -24.99 71.03
N LEU A 275 39.69 -25.79 71.56
CA LEU A 275 38.28 -25.40 71.63
C LEU A 275 38.08 -24.19 72.56
N GLN A 276 38.68 -24.20 73.75
CA GLN A 276 38.65 -23.09 74.70
C GLN A 276 39.30 -21.83 74.11
N ARG A 277 40.44 -21.96 73.42
CA ARG A 277 41.09 -20.83 72.73
C ARG A 277 40.18 -20.22 71.67
N SER A 278 39.54 -21.07 70.87
CA SER A 278 38.66 -20.64 69.78
C SER A 278 37.42 -19.93 70.30
N ILE A 279 36.74 -20.53 71.28
CA ILE A 279 35.56 -19.95 71.92
C ILE A 279 35.93 -18.70 72.71
N GLY A 280 37.04 -18.71 73.45
CA GLY A 280 37.54 -17.56 74.19
C GLY A 280 37.83 -16.36 73.28
N TYR A 281 38.37 -16.59 72.08
CA TYR A 281 38.50 -15.53 71.08
C TYR A 281 37.14 -14.98 70.65
N PHE A 282 36.16 -15.84 70.34
CA PHE A 282 34.80 -15.40 70.01
C PHE A 282 34.19 -14.53 71.12
N SER A 283 34.24 -14.98 72.38
CA SER A 283 33.74 -14.23 73.54
C SER A 283 34.53 -12.94 73.82
N SER A 284 35.81 -12.86 73.45
CA SER A 284 36.60 -11.64 73.62
C SER A 284 36.20 -10.54 72.62
N VAL A 285 35.77 -10.93 71.42
CA VAL A 285 35.28 -10.03 70.37
C VAL A 285 33.81 -9.68 70.60
N ASN A 286 33.01 -10.64 71.06
CA ASN A 286 31.58 -10.48 71.34
C ASN A 286 31.34 -10.54 72.84
N ARG A 287 31.60 -9.43 73.54
CA ARG A 287 31.61 -9.38 75.02
C ARG A 287 30.26 -9.71 75.65
N ASP A 288 29.17 -9.38 74.97
CA ASP A 288 27.81 -9.61 75.45
C ASP A 288 27.32 -11.04 75.15
N ALA A 289 28.04 -11.79 74.30
CA ALA A 289 27.61 -13.13 73.88
C ALA A 289 27.76 -14.17 75.00
N LYS A 290 26.66 -14.82 75.34
CA LYS A 290 26.59 -15.93 76.30
C LYS A 290 26.41 -17.25 75.56
N ILE A 291 27.41 -18.13 75.67
CA ILE A 291 27.31 -19.49 75.11
C ILE A 291 26.50 -20.37 76.06
N VAL A 292 25.34 -20.82 75.60
CA VAL A 292 24.40 -21.61 76.40
C VAL A 292 24.64 -23.11 76.23
N LYS A 293 24.83 -23.56 74.98
CA LYS A 293 24.91 -24.98 74.64
C LYS A 293 25.91 -25.26 73.53
N MET A 294 26.55 -26.42 73.60
CA MET A 294 27.38 -26.99 72.55
C MET A 294 26.73 -28.28 72.01
N LEU A 295 26.40 -28.28 70.73
CA LEU A 295 25.88 -29.43 69.98
C LEU A 295 27.05 -30.15 69.30
N GLY A 296 27.37 -31.34 69.78
CA GLY A 296 28.38 -32.22 69.22
C GLY A 296 27.85 -33.04 68.05
N VAL A 297 28.48 -32.88 66.89
CA VAL A 297 28.12 -33.57 65.64
C VAL A 297 29.38 -34.12 64.94
N GLY A 298 29.19 -34.92 63.89
CA GLY A 298 30.28 -35.61 63.22
C GLY A 298 30.68 -36.92 63.89
N ASN A 299 31.26 -37.84 63.12
CA ASN A 299 31.63 -39.18 63.61
C ASN A 299 32.72 -39.14 64.69
N GLY A 300 33.53 -38.08 64.78
CA GLY A 300 34.50 -37.90 65.86
C GLY A 300 33.84 -37.78 67.24
N PHE A 301 32.62 -37.24 67.31
CA PHE A 301 31.85 -37.17 68.56
C PHE A 301 31.33 -38.51 69.08
N LYS A 302 31.48 -39.60 68.32
CA LYS A 302 31.24 -40.97 68.80
C LYS A 302 32.33 -41.47 69.75
N LEU A 303 33.45 -40.76 69.87
CA LEU A 303 34.55 -41.16 70.73
C LEU A 303 34.10 -41.27 72.19
N ALA A 304 34.27 -42.46 72.77
CA ALA A 304 33.82 -42.75 74.12
C ALA A 304 34.41 -41.77 75.14
N GLY A 305 33.55 -41.20 75.99
CA GLY A 305 33.96 -40.26 77.04
C GLY A 305 34.20 -38.82 76.57
N LEU A 306 34.21 -38.53 75.26
CA LEU A 306 34.48 -37.18 74.76
C LEU A 306 33.46 -36.15 75.25
N GLN A 307 32.16 -36.42 75.14
CA GLN A 307 31.10 -35.50 75.60
C GLN A 307 31.28 -35.11 77.08
N LYS A 308 31.42 -36.11 77.97
CA LYS A 308 31.65 -35.88 79.40
C LYS A 308 32.95 -35.13 79.66
N PHE A 309 34.00 -35.44 78.89
CA PHE A 309 35.29 -34.77 79.01
C PHE A 309 35.21 -33.29 78.64
N LEU A 310 34.54 -32.95 77.54
CA LEU A 310 34.31 -31.56 77.14
C LEU A 310 33.46 -30.81 78.18
N GLN A 311 32.36 -31.40 78.62
CA GLN A 311 31.47 -30.80 79.62
C GLN A 311 32.19 -30.47 80.93
N GLN A 312 33.04 -31.38 81.42
CA GLN A 312 33.82 -31.18 82.65
C GLN A 312 34.88 -30.08 82.54
N ASN A 313 35.57 -29.97 81.40
CA ASN A 313 36.67 -29.02 81.26
C ASN A 313 36.22 -27.65 80.73
N MET A 314 35.16 -27.59 79.92
CA MET A 314 34.69 -26.34 79.30
C MET A 314 33.54 -25.67 80.06
N GLN A 315 32.87 -26.39 80.97
CA GLN A 315 31.75 -25.89 81.77
C GLN A 315 30.55 -25.41 80.93
N TYR A 316 30.41 -25.90 79.69
CA TYR A 316 29.22 -25.72 78.85
C TYR A 316 28.36 -26.98 78.88
N ASP A 317 27.05 -26.83 78.63
CA ASP A 317 26.19 -27.97 78.36
C ASP A 317 26.55 -28.57 77.00
N VAL A 318 27.12 -29.78 76.99
CA VAL A 318 27.55 -30.47 75.77
C VAL A 318 26.58 -31.61 75.50
N GLU A 319 25.80 -31.44 74.44
CA GLU A 319 24.80 -32.41 74.00
C GLU A 319 25.23 -33.02 72.67
N ARG A 320 25.02 -34.32 72.51
CA ARG A 320 25.24 -35.03 71.26
C ARG A 320 23.90 -35.16 70.55
N VAL A 321 23.87 -34.92 69.24
CA VAL A 321 22.62 -35.00 68.46
C VAL A 321 22.16 -36.46 68.34
N GLU A 322 21.01 -36.80 68.91
CA GLU A 322 20.42 -38.15 68.87
C GLU A 322 19.16 -38.25 68.01
N HIS A 323 18.53 -37.12 67.69
CA HIS A 323 17.39 -36.99 66.78
C HIS A 323 17.40 -35.59 66.15
N TYR A 324 16.56 -35.42 65.13
CA TYR A 324 16.31 -34.16 64.45
C TYR A 324 14.88 -33.72 64.75
N ASP A 325 14.72 -32.54 65.33
CA ASP A 325 13.44 -32.05 65.87
C ASP A 325 12.43 -31.73 64.75
N ALA A 326 12.91 -31.32 63.58
CA ALA A 326 12.12 -30.92 62.43
C ALA A 326 12.15 -31.94 61.27
N LEU A 327 12.72 -33.13 61.50
CA LEU A 327 12.74 -34.22 60.51
C LEU A 327 11.71 -35.31 60.86
N VAL A 328 10.89 -35.66 59.88
CA VAL A 328 9.94 -36.78 59.93
C VAL A 328 10.23 -37.78 58.80
N GLY A 329 9.60 -38.95 58.81
CA GLY A 329 9.78 -39.98 57.78
C GLY A 329 10.15 -41.32 58.40
N ASP A 330 9.13 -42.08 58.79
CA ASP A 330 9.28 -43.25 59.66
C ASP A 330 10.23 -44.32 59.09
N SER A 331 10.28 -44.50 57.77
CA SER A 331 11.17 -45.47 57.14
C SER A 331 12.65 -45.13 57.28
N VAL A 332 13.00 -43.84 57.28
CA VAL A 332 14.40 -43.38 57.40
C VAL A 332 14.78 -43.16 58.84
N VAL A 333 13.96 -42.43 59.60
CA VAL A 333 14.27 -42.05 60.99
C VAL A 333 14.37 -43.28 61.90
N ASN A 334 13.63 -44.35 61.60
CA ASN A 334 13.69 -45.58 62.38
C ASN A 334 14.74 -46.61 61.93
N ASP A 335 15.40 -46.40 60.79
CA ASP A 335 16.41 -47.31 60.27
C ASP A 335 17.66 -47.35 61.16
N ASP A 336 18.18 -48.56 61.43
CA ASP A 336 19.32 -48.77 62.31
C ASP A 336 20.60 -48.14 61.76
N LEU A 337 20.84 -48.23 60.44
CA LEU A 337 22.02 -47.65 59.80
C LEU A 337 21.99 -46.11 59.87
N PHE A 338 20.80 -45.52 59.75
CA PHE A 338 20.62 -44.08 59.91
C PHE A 338 20.87 -43.65 61.35
N LYS A 339 20.24 -44.31 62.33
CA LYS A 339 20.43 -44.04 63.77
C LYS A 339 21.88 -44.16 64.21
N GLU A 340 22.57 -45.21 63.77
CA GLU A 340 23.99 -45.42 64.08
C GLU A 340 24.87 -44.29 63.53
N ASN A 341 24.48 -43.65 62.43
CA ASN A 341 25.25 -42.62 61.73
C ASN A 341 24.66 -41.21 61.77
N ILE A 342 23.67 -40.98 62.63
CA ILE A 342 22.91 -39.73 62.70
C ILE A 342 23.81 -38.48 62.82
N LEU A 343 24.87 -38.56 63.63
CA LEU A 343 25.83 -37.46 63.83
C LEU A 343 26.52 -37.02 62.53
N SER A 344 26.65 -37.92 61.56
CA SER A 344 27.32 -37.64 60.30
C SER A 344 26.39 -37.08 59.22
N PHE A 345 25.06 -37.18 59.42
CA PHE A 345 24.08 -36.68 58.47
C PHE A 345 23.71 -35.20 58.65
N VAL A 346 24.28 -34.52 59.65
CA VAL A 346 23.94 -33.12 59.97
C VAL A 346 24.27 -32.18 58.81
N VAL A 347 25.43 -32.36 58.18
CA VAL A 347 25.84 -31.59 57.00
C VAL A 347 24.95 -31.92 55.78
N PRO A 348 24.78 -33.19 55.37
CA PRO A 348 23.80 -33.58 54.35
C PRO A 348 22.40 -33.01 54.58
N TYR A 349 21.91 -33.07 55.82
CA TYR A 349 20.61 -32.54 56.20
C TYR A 349 20.54 -31.03 55.95
N GLY A 350 21.49 -30.25 56.48
CA GLY A 350 21.53 -28.80 56.28
C GLY A 350 21.70 -28.36 54.83
N LEU A 351 22.38 -29.16 54.00
CA LEU A 351 22.46 -28.95 52.55
C LEU A 351 21.11 -29.17 51.86
N ALA A 352 20.44 -30.28 52.17
CA ALA A 352 19.15 -30.62 51.58
C ALA A 352 18.09 -29.57 51.96
N VAL A 353 18.11 -29.06 53.20
CA VAL A 353 17.24 -27.96 53.64
C VAL A 353 17.51 -26.67 52.84
N GLN A 354 18.78 -26.36 52.55
CA GLN A 354 19.11 -25.22 51.68
C GLN A 354 18.65 -25.43 50.23
N ALA A 355 18.80 -26.65 49.70
CA ALA A 355 18.31 -27.00 48.37
C ALA A 355 16.79 -26.85 48.25
N MET A 356 16.05 -27.17 49.32
CA MET A 356 14.61 -26.93 49.46
C MET A 356 14.23 -25.45 49.60
N LYS A 357 15.21 -24.55 49.66
CA LYS A 357 15.05 -23.10 49.90
C LYS A 357 14.33 -22.80 51.22
N GLN A 358 14.55 -23.63 52.24
CA GLN A 358 13.97 -23.45 53.57
C GLN A 358 14.96 -22.85 54.57
N THR A 359 16.03 -22.22 54.08
CA THR A 359 17.09 -21.58 54.86
C THR A 359 17.22 -20.11 54.48
N ARG A 360 17.75 -19.30 55.40
CA ARG A 360 18.15 -17.92 55.11
C ARG A 360 19.39 -17.84 54.23
N ILE A 361 20.29 -18.83 54.34
CA ILE A 361 21.49 -18.90 53.50
C ILE A 361 21.05 -19.21 52.07
N THR A 362 21.39 -18.32 51.13
CA THR A 362 21.13 -18.50 49.69
C THR A 362 22.39 -18.68 48.87
N THR A 363 23.56 -18.61 49.50
CA THR A 363 24.85 -18.63 48.80
C THR A 363 25.16 -19.97 48.14
N THR A 364 25.92 -19.93 47.05
CA THR A 364 26.42 -21.13 46.38
C THR A 364 27.83 -20.90 45.84
N LEU A 365 28.69 -21.89 46.03
CA LEU A 365 30.01 -21.97 45.40
C LEU A 365 29.98 -22.81 44.11
N LEU A 366 28.81 -22.99 43.51
CA LEU A 366 28.69 -23.64 42.21
C LEU A 366 29.30 -22.72 41.14
N PRO A 367 30.29 -23.17 40.35
CA PRO A 367 30.86 -22.36 39.29
C PRO A 367 29.78 -21.86 38.32
N PRO A 368 29.80 -20.56 37.95
CA PRO A 368 28.74 -19.95 37.15
C PRO A 368 28.59 -20.59 35.77
N GLU A 369 29.65 -21.18 35.22
CA GLU A 369 29.65 -21.86 33.93
C GLU A 369 28.83 -23.15 33.99
N ILE A 370 28.96 -23.92 35.08
CA ILE A 370 28.16 -25.13 35.31
C ILE A 370 26.69 -24.75 35.52
N ALA A 371 26.42 -23.71 36.32
CA ALA A 371 25.07 -23.20 36.52
C ALA A 371 24.41 -22.73 35.21
N PHE A 372 25.17 -22.06 34.35
CA PHE A 372 24.71 -21.58 33.06
C PHE A 372 24.44 -22.72 32.07
N GLU A 373 25.37 -23.68 31.94
CA GLU A 373 25.17 -24.87 31.12
C GLU A 373 23.90 -25.63 31.49
N ARG A 374 23.61 -25.76 32.80
CA ARG A 374 22.41 -26.42 33.29
C ARG A 374 21.14 -25.63 32.96
N LYS A 375 21.16 -24.29 33.13
CA LYS A 375 20.04 -23.43 32.67
C LYS A 375 19.77 -23.62 31.18
N ILE A 376 20.81 -23.77 30.35
CA ILE A 376 20.65 -24.09 28.93
C ILE A 376 20.03 -25.48 28.78
N ARG A 377 20.60 -26.53 29.38
CA ARG A 377 20.10 -27.91 29.26
C ARG A 377 18.62 -28.03 29.65
N ARG A 378 18.21 -27.40 30.75
CA ARG A 378 16.80 -27.36 31.20
C ARG A 378 15.86 -26.68 30.20
N LYS A 379 16.36 -25.69 29.45
CA LYS A 379 15.59 -24.98 28.41
C LYS A 379 15.65 -25.63 27.03
N LYS A 380 16.61 -26.53 26.76
CA LYS A 380 16.75 -27.20 25.44
C LYS A 380 15.47 -27.92 24.99
N PRO A 381 14.77 -28.72 25.82
CA PRO A 381 13.53 -29.38 25.39
C PRO A 381 12.47 -28.37 24.96
N TRP A 382 12.31 -27.28 25.71
CA TRP A 382 11.38 -26.20 25.38
C TRP A 382 11.76 -25.48 24.08
N ALA A 383 13.05 -25.24 23.84
CA ALA A 383 13.52 -24.67 22.58
C ALA A 383 13.21 -25.59 21.38
N VAL A 384 13.39 -26.91 21.55
CA VAL A 384 13.06 -27.91 20.51
C VAL A 384 11.55 -27.95 20.26
N VAL A 385 10.73 -27.94 21.31
CA VAL A 385 9.26 -27.87 21.19
C VAL A 385 8.83 -26.60 20.45
N THR A 386 9.37 -25.44 20.82
CA THR A 386 9.08 -24.17 20.14
C THR A 386 9.47 -24.22 18.65
N ALA A 387 10.65 -24.76 18.33
CA ALA A 387 11.08 -24.92 16.94
C ALA A 387 10.16 -25.87 16.15
N ALA A 388 9.71 -26.97 16.77
CA ALA A 388 8.78 -27.90 16.15
C ALA A 388 7.41 -27.26 15.90
N VAL A 389 6.89 -26.48 16.86
CA VAL A 389 5.62 -25.74 16.71
C VAL A 389 5.73 -24.70 15.59
N LEU A 390 6.84 -23.97 15.50
CA LEU A 390 7.09 -23.03 14.39
C LEU A 390 7.14 -23.74 13.04
N LEU A 391 7.82 -24.88 12.94
CA LEU A 391 7.85 -25.67 11.72
C LEU A 391 6.43 -26.13 11.33
N ILE A 392 5.64 -26.62 12.28
CA ILE A 392 4.24 -27.00 12.02
C ILE A 392 3.45 -25.80 11.50
N ALA A 393 3.58 -24.63 12.11
CA ALA A 393 2.90 -23.41 11.67
C ALA A 393 3.28 -23.01 10.24
N PHE A 394 4.58 -23.04 9.91
CA PHE A 394 5.05 -22.77 8.54
C PHE A 394 4.55 -23.82 7.54
N THR A 395 4.48 -25.08 7.95
CA THR A 395 3.97 -26.16 7.09
C THR A 395 2.48 -25.97 6.80
N ILE A 396 1.69 -25.60 7.82
CA ILE A 396 0.26 -25.29 7.66
C ILE A 396 0.07 -24.08 6.74
N SER A 397 0.85 -23.01 6.92
CA SER A 397 0.83 -21.84 6.04
C SER A 397 1.14 -22.22 4.60
N ALA A 398 2.21 -22.99 4.37
CA ALA A 398 2.61 -23.42 3.03
C ALA A 398 1.54 -24.30 2.35
N ILE A 399 0.86 -25.16 3.12
CA ILE A 399 -0.28 -25.95 2.61
C ILE A 399 -1.46 -25.03 2.24
N ALA A 400 -1.78 -24.04 3.09
CA ALA A 400 -2.85 -23.08 2.82
C ALA A 400 -2.56 -22.26 1.55
N ASP A 401 -1.35 -21.71 1.45
CA ASP A 401 -0.89 -20.97 0.27
C ASP A 401 -0.90 -21.86 -0.98
N GLY A 402 -0.44 -23.11 -0.86
CA GLY A 402 -0.49 -24.11 -1.93
C GLY A 402 -1.91 -24.41 -2.41
N ASN A 403 -2.88 -24.52 -1.50
CA ASN A 403 -4.28 -24.71 -1.85
C ASN A 403 -4.89 -23.49 -2.55
N VAL A 404 -4.54 -22.27 -2.11
CA VAL A 404 -4.96 -21.02 -2.78
C VAL A 404 -4.37 -20.95 -4.19
N LEU A 405 -3.08 -21.26 -4.36
CA LEU A 405 -2.43 -21.34 -5.67
C LEU A 405 -3.10 -22.37 -6.60
N GLN A 406 -3.53 -23.53 -6.07
CA GLN A 406 -4.31 -24.51 -6.85
C GLN A 406 -5.71 -24.02 -7.27
N SER A 407 -6.29 -23.04 -6.58
CA SER A 407 -7.59 -22.46 -6.98
C SER A 407 -7.49 -21.55 -8.21
N VAL A 408 -6.31 -20.95 -8.44
CA VAL A 408 -6.04 -20.02 -9.54
C VAL A 408 -5.09 -20.63 -10.59
N SER A 409 -4.71 -21.90 -10.45
CA SER A 409 -3.71 -22.52 -11.33
C SER A 409 -4.15 -22.51 -12.80
N GLU A 410 -3.26 -22.07 -13.69
CA GLU A 410 -3.45 -22.04 -15.15
C GLU A 410 -3.88 -23.40 -15.70
N GLY A 411 -3.42 -24.51 -15.11
CA GLY A 411 -3.80 -25.86 -15.51
C GLY A 411 -5.31 -26.13 -15.44
N ARG A 412 -6.02 -25.60 -14.44
CA ARG A 412 -7.49 -25.79 -14.29
C ARG A 412 -8.31 -24.89 -15.22
N TRP A 413 -7.84 -23.67 -15.46
CA TRP A 413 -8.61 -22.65 -16.22
C TRP A 413 -8.18 -22.53 -17.68
N SER A 414 -7.10 -23.18 -18.10
CA SER A 414 -6.57 -23.10 -19.48
C SER A 414 -7.58 -23.47 -20.57
N THR A 415 -8.55 -24.34 -20.29
CA THR A 415 -9.60 -24.69 -21.26
C THR A 415 -10.60 -23.54 -21.39
N ALA A 416 -11.07 -22.98 -20.27
CA ALA A 416 -11.98 -21.84 -20.27
C ALA A 416 -11.34 -20.58 -20.88
N GLU A 417 -10.06 -20.32 -20.63
CA GLU A 417 -9.33 -19.21 -21.26
C GLU A 417 -9.22 -19.37 -22.78
N LYS A 418 -8.97 -20.59 -23.27
CA LYS A 418 -8.98 -20.89 -24.70
C LYS A 418 -10.36 -20.66 -25.32
N ASP A 419 -11.41 -21.13 -24.66
CA ASP A 419 -12.79 -20.95 -25.13
C ASP A 419 -13.19 -19.47 -25.19
N ILE A 420 -12.83 -18.68 -24.16
CA ILE A 420 -13.07 -17.23 -24.12
C ILE A 420 -12.29 -16.51 -25.23
N SER A 421 -11.02 -16.88 -25.45
CA SER A 421 -10.20 -16.32 -26.53
C SER A 421 -10.81 -16.61 -27.91
N GLN A 422 -11.27 -17.84 -28.15
CA GLN A 422 -11.94 -18.23 -29.38
C GLN A 422 -13.27 -17.51 -29.57
N PHE A 423 -14.06 -17.35 -28.50
CA PHE A 423 -15.30 -16.58 -28.52
C PHE A 423 -15.05 -15.11 -28.84
N ASN A 424 -14.07 -14.47 -28.21
CA ASN A 424 -13.69 -13.08 -28.48
C ASN A 424 -13.22 -12.88 -29.93
N SER A 425 -12.48 -13.83 -30.49
CA SER A 425 -12.11 -13.82 -31.91
C SER A 425 -13.34 -13.86 -32.81
N THR A 426 -14.33 -14.69 -32.47
CA THR A 426 -15.61 -14.78 -33.20
C THR A 426 -16.41 -13.49 -33.12
N VAL A 427 -16.53 -12.89 -31.93
CA VAL A 427 -17.19 -11.60 -31.71
C VAL A 427 -16.49 -10.48 -32.49
N GLY A 428 -15.15 -10.45 -32.48
CA GLY A 428 -14.37 -9.50 -33.28
C GLY A 428 -14.62 -9.65 -34.78
N GLY A 429 -14.68 -10.87 -35.28
CA GLY A 429 -15.02 -11.16 -36.68
C GLY A 429 -16.42 -10.69 -37.08
N LEU A 430 -17.43 -10.99 -36.27
CA LEU A 430 -18.82 -10.56 -36.50
C LEU A 430 -18.96 -9.04 -36.45
N LYS A 431 -18.29 -8.37 -35.51
CA LYS A 431 -18.29 -6.90 -35.42
C LYS A 431 -17.66 -6.26 -36.65
N GLY A 432 -16.58 -6.84 -37.16
CA GLY A 432 -15.97 -6.43 -38.43
C GLY A 432 -16.93 -6.56 -39.61
N GLN A 433 -17.56 -7.73 -39.76
CA GLN A 433 -18.55 -7.96 -40.82
C GLN A 433 -19.75 -6.99 -40.73
N TYR A 434 -20.26 -6.74 -39.53
CA TYR A 434 -21.32 -5.77 -39.30
C TYR A 434 -20.91 -4.36 -39.77
N SER A 435 -19.73 -3.90 -39.35
CA SER A 435 -19.23 -2.57 -39.76
C SER A 435 -19.03 -2.42 -41.27
N GLU A 436 -18.66 -3.51 -41.95
CA GLU A 436 -18.53 -3.53 -43.41
C GLU A 436 -19.91 -3.39 -44.08
N GLN A 437 -20.91 -4.13 -43.60
CA GLN A 437 -22.28 -4.04 -44.16
C GLN A 437 -22.91 -2.68 -43.91
N GLU A 438 -22.72 -2.11 -42.72
CA GLU A 438 -23.18 -0.75 -42.37
C GLU A 438 -22.60 0.29 -43.36
N THR A 439 -21.29 0.22 -43.62
CA THR A 439 -20.62 1.12 -44.57
C THR A 439 -21.17 0.97 -46.00
N ARG A 440 -21.45 -0.27 -46.43
CA ARG A 440 -22.05 -0.53 -47.76
C ARG A 440 -23.46 0.05 -47.84
N TYR A 441 -24.27 -0.10 -46.79
CA TYR A 441 -25.62 0.46 -46.72
C TYR A 441 -25.60 1.98 -46.87
N GLN A 442 -24.77 2.68 -46.08
CA GLN A 442 -24.63 4.13 -46.14
C GLN A 442 -24.20 4.62 -47.53
N THR A 443 -23.29 3.89 -48.19
CA THR A 443 -22.86 4.24 -49.56
C THR A 443 -24.00 4.13 -50.58
N ILE A 444 -24.87 3.13 -50.43
CA ILE A 444 -26.04 2.95 -51.30
C ILE A 444 -27.07 4.06 -51.05
N GLU A 445 -27.31 4.40 -49.79
CA GLU A 445 -28.21 5.48 -49.38
C GLU A 445 -27.75 6.83 -49.94
N ASP A 446 -26.47 7.18 -49.77
CA ASP A 446 -25.86 8.39 -50.32
C ASP A 446 -26.02 8.49 -51.84
N ARG A 447 -25.82 7.35 -52.53
CA ARG A 447 -25.98 7.29 -53.98
C ARG A 447 -27.43 7.45 -54.39
N GLY A 448 -28.39 6.91 -53.63
CA GLY A 448 -29.82 7.12 -53.82
C GLY A 448 -30.21 8.57 -53.65
N GLN A 449 -29.75 9.23 -52.59
CA GLN A 449 -30.04 10.64 -52.31
C GLN A 449 -29.49 11.56 -53.42
N LYS A 450 -28.29 11.30 -53.92
CA LYS A 450 -27.70 12.08 -55.03
C LYS A 450 -28.47 11.94 -56.35
N LEU A 451 -29.03 10.77 -56.64
CA LEU A 451 -29.80 10.53 -57.87
C LEU A 451 -31.20 11.13 -57.82
N ILE A 452 -31.80 11.21 -56.63
CA ILE A 452 -33.18 11.66 -56.44
C ILE A 452 -33.27 13.16 -56.13
N GLY A 453 -32.28 13.74 -55.44
CA GLY A 453 -32.27 15.14 -55.03
C GLY A 453 -32.32 16.16 -56.17
N ASP A 454 -31.77 15.83 -57.34
CA ASP A 454 -31.79 16.71 -58.52
C ASP A 454 -33.17 16.80 -59.19
N LEU A 455 -34.01 15.76 -59.06
CA LEU A 455 -35.38 15.78 -59.60
C LEU A 455 -36.31 16.70 -58.80
N TYR A 456 -36.10 16.81 -57.48
CA TYR A 456 -36.91 17.62 -56.57
C TYR A 456 -36.58 19.12 -56.60
N ARG A 457 -35.47 19.55 -57.23
CA ARG A 457 -35.06 20.96 -57.28
C ARG A 457 -35.32 21.65 -58.62
N ARG A 458 -35.84 20.91 -59.62
CA ARG A 458 -36.11 21.42 -60.97
C ARG A 458 -37.26 22.43 -61.01
N ASP A 459 -38.28 22.24 -60.19
CA ASP A 459 -39.45 23.13 -60.09
C ASP A 459 -39.09 24.49 -59.46
N LEU A 460 -38.15 24.52 -58.52
CA LEU A 460 -37.66 25.74 -57.86
C LEU A 460 -37.10 26.77 -58.84
N TRP A 461 -36.41 26.33 -59.90
CA TRP A 461 -35.88 27.24 -60.93
C TRP A 461 -36.98 27.93 -61.73
N LEU A 462 -38.04 27.20 -62.07
CA LEU A 462 -39.20 27.76 -62.78
C LEU A 462 -39.93 28.80 -61.90
N GLU A 463 -39.91 28.62 -60.58
CA GLU A 463 -40.53 29.55 -59.65
C GLU A 463 -39.80 30.89 -59.57
N VAL A 464 -38.46 30.91 -59.61
CA VAL A 464 -37.70 32.17 -59.66
C VAL A 464 -37.99 32.94 -60.94
N TYR A 465 -38.02 32.27 -62.09
CA TYR A 465 -38.37 32.93 -63.34
C TYR A 465 -39.80 33.46 -63.33
N ARG A 466 -40.75 32.71 -62.74
CA ARG A 466 -42.12 33.20 -62.54
C ARG A 466 -42.18 34.42 -61.61
N ALA A 467 -41.42 34.40 -60.51
CA ALA A 467 -41.34 35.53 -59.57
C ALA A 467 -40.76 36.79 -60.24
N VAL A 468 -39.63 36.67 -60.95
CA VAL A 468 -39.04 37.78 -61.72
C VAL A 468 -40.03 38.32 -62.75
N ASN A 469 -40.74 37.45 -63.47
CA ASN A 469 -41.72 37.85 -64.47
C ASN A 469 -43.00 38.46 -63.87
N ALA A 470 -43.34 38.11 -62.63
CA ALA A 470 -44.44 38.69 -61.88
C ALA A 470 -44.09 40.11 -61.40
N SER A 471 -42.84 40.32 -61.01
CA SER A 471 -42.34 41.61 -60.53
C SER A 471 -42.16 42.67 -61.62
N LEU A 472 -42.27 42.31 -62.91
CA LEU A 472 -42.19 43.27 -64.01
C LEU A 472 -43.53 43.98 -64.22
N PRO A 473 -43.52 45.29 -64.53
CA PRO A 473 -44.75 46.04 -64.77
C PRO A 473 -45.41 45.56 -66.08
N ARG A 474 -46.74 45.63 -66.11
CA ARG A 474 -47.59 45.18 -67.22
C ARG A 474 -48.55 46.30 -67.61
N ASP A 475 -48.76 46.44 -68.91
CA ASP A 475 -49.81 47.30 -69.46
C ASP A 475 -51.11 46.50 -69.57
N THR A 476 -52.26 47.13 -69.26
CA THR A 476 -53.60 46.51 -69.31
C THR A 476 -54.51 47.28 -70.25
N GLY A 477 -55.32 46.58 -71.05
CA GLY A 477 -56.32 47.20 -71.92
C GLY A 477 -55.74 48.24 -72.89
N ASP A 478 -56.26 49.47 -72.84
CA ASP A 478 -55.92 50.58 -73.74
C ASP A 478 -54.43 50.99 -73.70
N ASP A 479 -53.69 50.63 -72.65
CA ASP A 479 -52.26 50.93 -72.51
C ASP A 479 -51.36 50.12 -73.48
N LEU A 480 -51.84 48.96 -73.95
CA LEU A 480 -51.13 48.10 -74.90
C LEU A 480 -51.11 48.67 -76.33
N ASP A 481 -52.12 49.46 -76.70
CA ASP A 481 -52.32 50.01 -78.04
C ASP A 481 -51.71 51.41 -78.22
N LEU A 482 -51.00 51.93 -77.21
CA LEU A 482 -50.29 53.20 -77.28
C LEU A 482 -49.18 53.14 -78.35
N THR A 483 -49.31 53.96 -79.40
CA THR A 483 -48.33 54.08 -80.49
C THR A 483 -47.00 54.73 -80.07
N ASP A 484 -47.01 55.40 -78.92
CA ASP A 484 -45.86 56.05 -78.29
C ASP A 484 -45.33 55.16 -77.16
N ILE A 485 -44.16 54.54 -77.38
CA ILE A 485 -43.52 53.62 -76.43
C ILE A 485 -43.18 54.30 -75.09
N THR A 486 -43.06 55.63 -75.07
CA THR A 486 -42.72 56.36 -73.85
C THR A 486 -43.87 56.41 -72.86
N LYS A 487 -45.09 56.08 -73.28
CA LYS A 487 -46.27 56.02 -72.42
C LYS A 487 -46.60 54.62 -71.92
N GLN A 488 -45.93 53.60 -72.45
CA GLN A 488 -46.10 52.22 -72.01
C GLN A 488 -45.35 51.99 -70.69
N ASN A 489 -45.96 51.32 -69.72
CA ASN A 489 -45.35 50.97 -68.45
C ASN A 489 -44.50 49.69 -68.58
N ARG A 490 -43.68 49.59 -69.64
CA ARG A 490 -42.99 48.35 -69.99
C ARG A 490 -41.50 48.38 -69.67
N ILE A 491 -41.04 47.33 -68.99
CA ILE A 491 -39.63 47.03 -68.79
C ILE A 491 -39.25 45.80 -69.61
N ARG A 492 -38.19 45.89 -70.40
CA ARG A 492 -37.65 44.76 -71.17
C ARG A 492 -36.38 44.25 -70.50
N VAL A 493 -36.34 42.96 -70.18
CA VAL A 493 -35.13 42.28 -69.71
C VAL A 493 -34.44 41.62 -70.90
N ASP A 494 -33.19 41.99 -71.15
CA ASP A 494 -32.39 41.48 -72.28
C ASP A 494 -31.58 40.25 -71.90
N SER A 495 -31.13 40.15 -70.64
CA SER A 495 -30.39 38.99 -70.16
C SER A 495 -30.63 38.71 -68.68
N ILE A 496 -30.59 37.43 -68.32
CA ILE A 496 -30.63 36.93 -66.94
C ILE A 496 -29.48 35.94 -66.78
N THR A 497 -28.56 36.21 -65.85
CA THR A 497 -27.49 35.27 -65.48
C THR A 497 -27.61 34.90 -64.00
N ALA A 498 -27.26 33.66 -63.66
CA ALA A 498 -27.25 33.17 -62.29
C ALA A 498 -25.90 32.52 -61.98
N GLU A 499 -25.18 33.06 -61.01
CA GLU A 499 -23.88 32.54 -60.57
C GLU A 499 -24.00 31.91 -59.19
N ARG A 500 -23.54 30.66 -59.04
CA ARG A 500 -23.57 29.98 -57.74
C ARG A 500 -22.44 30.49 -56.85
N MET A 501 -22.79 31.01 -55.69
CA MET A 501 -21.82 31.52 -54.70
C MET A 501 -21.93 30.71 -53.40
N ALA A 502 -20.78 30.36 -52.82
CA ALA A 502 -20.74 29.73 -51.50
C ALA A 502 -20.94 30.73 -50.35
N ASN A 503 -20.63 32.01 -50.59
CA ASN A 503 -20.75 33.13 -49.65
C ASN A 503 -20.91 34.45 -50.43
N PHE A 504 -21.76 35.36 -49.95
CA PHE A 504 -22.08 36.65 -50.57
C PHE A 504 -21.39 37.86 -49.93
N GLY A 505 -20.56 37.66 -48.90
CA GLY A 505 -19.94 38.75 -48.12
C GLY A 505 -19.03 39.67 -48.95
N THR A 506 -18.26 39.11 -49.89
CA THR A 506 -17.39 39.90 -50.79
C THR A 506 -18.23 40.76 -51.74
N TRP A 507 -19.25 40.18 -52.36
CA TRP A 507 -20.20 40.89 -53.21
C TRP A 507 -20.90 42.02 -52.44
N PHE A 508 -21.48 41.73 -51.27
CA PHE A 508 -22.22 42.70 -50.47
C PHE A 508 -21.36 43.88 -49.98
N THR A 509 -20.07 43.63 -49.71
CA THR A 509 -19.12 44.69 -49.31
C THR A 509 -18.72 45.60 -50.47
N GLN A 510 -18.71 45.08 -51.71
CA GLN A 510 -18.34 45.82 -52.91
C GLN A 510 -19.49 46.64 -53.52
N LEU A 511 -20.73 46.47 -53.04
CA LEU A 511 -21.88 47.26 -53.49
C LEU A 511 -21.71 48.75 -53.12
N PRO A 512 -21.90 49.69 -54.06
CA PRO A 512 -21.96 51.12 -53.75
C PRO A 512 -23.03 51.42 -52.69
N SER A 513 -22.81 52.39 -51.79
CA SER A 513 -23.78 52.73 -50.73
C SER A 513 -25.18 53.01 -51.27
N GLN A 514 -25.25 53.68 -52.42
CA GLN A 514 -26.51 54.00 -53.11
C GLN A 514 -27.28 52.79 -53.65
N ALA A 515 -26.60 51.65 -53.88
CA ALA A 515 -27.24 50.42 -54.33
C ALA A 515 -27.98 49.74 -53.16
N LYS A 516 -27.44 49.85 -51.94
CA LYS A 516 -28.05 49.26 -50.73
C LYS A 516 -29.32 49.98 -50.30
N ASP A 517 -29.56 51.20 -50.76
CA ASP A 517 -30.78 51.96 -50.46
C ASP A 517 -32.04 51.36 -51.12
N TYR A 518 -31.88 50.44 -52.07
CA TYR A 518 -32.98 49.71 -52.71
C TYR A 518 -33.39 48.42 -52.01
N MET A 519 -32.64 48.03 -50.98
CA MET A 519 -32.90 46.82 -50.20
C MET A 519 -33.86 47.13 -49.06
N THR A 520 -34.54 46.11 -48.54
CA THR A 520 -35.28 46.22 -47.27
C THR A 520 -34.34 46.55 -46.11
N ALA A 521 -34.86 47.08 -45.00
CA ALA A 521 -34.04 47.46 -43.84
C ALA A 521 -33.20 46.27 -43.32
N THR A 522 -33.77 45.06 -43.35
CA THR A 522 -33.10 43.82 -42.93
C THR A 522 -31.96 43.43 -43.86
N ASP A 523 -32.18 43.47 -45.18
CA ASP A 523 -31.16 43.09 -46.18
C ASP A 523 -30.03 44.13 -46.28
N LYS A 524 -30.30 45.38 -45.91
CA LYS A 524 -29.28 46.44 -45.84
C LYS A 524 -28.29 46.23 -44.68
N ALA A 525 -28.71 45.55 -43.61
CA ALA A 525 -27.94 45.41 -42.38
C ALA A 525 -26.79 44.38 -42.46
N ALA A 526 -26.96 43.29 -43.21
CA ALA A 526 -25.99 42.19 -43.29
C ALA A 526 -25.99 41.51 -44.67
N ALA A 527 -24.88 40.85 -45.01
CA ALA A 527 -24.80 40.04 -46.22
C ALA A 527 -25.65 38.76 -46.11
N PRO A 528 -26.16 38.20 -47.23
CA PRO A 528 -26.88 36.93 -47.22
C PRO A 528 -26.03 35.78 -46.65
N THR A 529 -26.63 34.93 -45.84
CA THR A 529 -25.98 33.77 -45.21
C THR A 529 -26.21 32.48 -45.99
N GLY A 530 -25.18 31.67 -46.10
CA GLY A 530 -25.23 30.36 -46.78
C GLY A 530 -25.01 30.40 -48.30
N PRO A 531 -24.93 29.23 -48.95
CA PRO A 531 -24.73 29.13 -50.39
C PRO A 531 -26.02 29.43 -51.16
N GLY A 532 -25.91 30.14 -52.28
CA GLY A 532 -27.07 30.49 -53.12
C GLY A 532 -26.65 30.89 -54.53
N TYR A 533 -27.54 31.60 -55.22
CA TYR A 533 -27.31 32.11 -56.57
C TYR A 533 -27.42 33.63 -56.60
N LEU A 534 -26.41 34.31 -57.17
CA LEU A 534 -26.49 35.73 -57.50
C LEU A 534 -27.12 35.87 -58.88
N PHE A 535 -28.30 36.45 -58.95
CA PHE A 535 -28.97 36.79 -60.21
C PHE A 535 -28.53 38.18 -60.66
N THR A 536 -28.13 38.31 -61.93
CA THR A 536 -27.88 39.59 -62.59
C THR A 536 -28.78 39.73 -63.79
N LEU A 537 -29.60 40.79 -63.80
CA LEU A 537 -30.56 41.09 -64.84
C LEU A 537 -30.17 42.41 -65.49
N THR A 538 -30.05 42.41 -66.81
CA THR A 538 -29.82 43.63 -67.58
C THR A 538 -30.97 43.85 -68.54
N GLY A 539 -31.39 45.11 -68.70
CA GLY A 539 -32.51 45.43 -69.56
C GLY A 539 -32.60 46.89 -69.92
N GLU A 540 -33.69 47.25 -70.58
CA GLU A 540 -34.00 48.62 -70.99
C GLU A 540 -35.49 48.96 -70.81
N HIS A 541 -35.78 50.24 -70.59
CA HIS A 541 -37.13 50.79 -70.67
C HIS A 541 -37.12 52.18 -71.34
N PHE A 542 -38.26 52.56 -71.87
CA PHE A 542 -38.46 53.82 -72.61
C PHE A 542 -39.49 54.75 -71.94
N HIS A 543 -40.05 54.34 -70.81
CA HIS A 543 -41.11 55.08 -70.10
C HIS A 543 -40.68 56.51 -69.70
N ASP A 544 -41.49 57.50 -70.07
CA ASP A 544 -41.26 58.93 -69.79
C ASP A 544 -41.91 59.36 -68.46
N THR A 545 -41.09 59.32 -67.43
CA THR A 545 -41.39 59.81 -66.08
C THR A 545 -41.52 61.35 -65.96
N SER A 546 -41.40 62.12 -67.05
CA SER A 546 -41.47 63.59 -67.01
C SER A 546 -42.84 64.14 -66.59
N ARG A 547 -43.90 63.35 -66.79
CA ARG A 547 -45.31 63.71 -66.52
C ARG A 547 -45.87 63.19 -65.20
N GLU A 548 -45.15 62.33 -64.49
CA GLU A 548 -45.54 61.88 -63.15
C GLU A 548 -45.39 63.06 -62.17
N LYS A 549 -46.42 63.32 -61.34
CA LYS A 549 -46.40 64.43 -60.39
C LYS A 549 -45.23 64.23 -59.42
N ALA A 550 -44.23 65.12 -59.46
CA ALA A 550 -43.16 65.15 -58.47
C ALA A 550 -43.78 65.24 -57.07
N LYS A 551 -43.61 64.18 -56.27
CA LYS A 551 -44.12 64.14 -54.88
C LYS A 551 -43.25 65.00 -53.93
N ASP A 552 -42.03 65.36 -54.33
CA ASP A 552 -41.06 66.15 -53.55
C ASP A 552 -40.50 67.35 -54.36
N PRO A 553 -40.45 68.58 -53.79
CA PRO A 553 -39.83 69.76 -54.42
C PRO A 553 -38.35 69.64 -54.81
N LEU A 554 -37.62 68.61 -54.34
CA LEU A 554 -36.21 68.36 -54.67
C LEU A 554 -35.99 67.31 -55.78
N ASP A 555 -37.05 66.89 -56.49
CA ASP A 555 -36.95 65.85 -57.52
C ASP A 555 -36.27 66.35 -58.83
N ILE A 556 -35.00 65.97 -59.01
CA ILE A 556 -34.16 66.35 -60.16
C ILE A 556 -34.44 65.41 -61.35
N PRO A 557 -34.64 65.90 -62.60
CA PRO A 557 -34.99 65.08 -63.78
C PRO A 557 -34.08 63.87 -64.05
N ARG A 558 -32.83 63.88 -63.58
CA ARG A 558 -31.88 62.75 -63.74
C ARG A 558 -32.18 61.53 -62.86
N TYR A 559 -33.05 61.65 -61.87
CA TYR A 559 -33.39 60.54 -60.94
C TYR A 559 -34.75 59.91 -61.20
N ARG A 560 -35.58 60.46 -62.08
CA ARG A 560 -36.94 59.97 -62.33
C ARG A 560 -36.97 58.57 -62.98
N THR A 561 -36.07 58.30 -63.93
CA THR A 561 -35.94 56.96 -64.55
C THR A 561 -35.40 55.91 -63.58
N ARG A 562 -34.57 56.32 -62.62
CA ARG A 562 -34.09 55.47 -61.51
C ARG A 562 -35.23 55.15 -60.53
N GLY A 563 -36.13 56.10 -60.29
CA GLY A 563 -37.36 55.91 -59.51
C GLY A 563 -38.31 54.90 -60.16
N TYR A 564 -38.52 54.99 -61.48
CA TYR A 564 -39.42 54.07 -62.19
C TYR A 564 -39.03 52.59 -62.06
N ILE A 565 -37.75 52.25 -62.23
CA ILE A 565 -37.26 50.87 -62.04
C ILE A 565 -37.31 50.45 -60.55
N ALA A 566 -37.01 51.38 -59.64
CA ALA A 566 -37.04 51.11 -58.22
C ALA A 566 -38.46 50.77 -57.73
N GLU A 567 -39.45 51.57 -58.13
CA GLU A 567 -40.86 51.41 -57.73
C GLU A 567 -41.55 50.25 -58.47
N ASN A 568 -41.30 50.09 -59.77
CA ASN A 568 -42.09 49.15 -60.59
C ASN A 568 -41.39 47.82 -60.90
N PHE A 569 -40.14 47.61 -60.45
CA PHE A 569 -39.47 46.32 -60.61
C PHE A 569 -38.76 45.85 -59.34
N ILE A 570 -38.02 46.73 -58.65
CA ILE A 570 -37.25 46.34 -57.47
C ILE A 570 -38.14 46.22 -56.23
N ALA A 571 -39.08 47.14 -56.02
CA ALA A 571 -40.02 47.03 -54.91
C ALA A 571 -40.85 45.72 -54.99
N PRO A 572 -41.44 45.33 -56.13
CA PRO A 572 -42.06 44.02 -56.28
C PRO A 572 -41.13 42.82 -56.10
N LEU A 573 -39.82 42.96 -56.37
CA LEU A 573 -38.83 41.92 -56.04
C LEU A 573 -38.56 41.80 -54.54
N ASN A 574 -38.83 42.86 -53.78
CA ASN A 574 -38.72 42.92 -52.33
C ASN A 574 -40.05 42.61 -51.61
N ASP A 575 -41.13 42.31 -52.33
CA ASP A 575 -42.38 41.89 -51.71
C ASP A 575 -42.35 40.42 -51.31
N TRP A 576 -43.04 40.07 -50.22
CA TRP A 576 -43.17 38.67 -49.80
C TRP A 576 -43.88 37.83 -50.88
N VAL A 577 -44.92 38.42 -51.49
CA VAL A 577 -45.77 37.89 -52.54
C VAL A 577 -46.19 39.04 -53.45
N VAL A 578 -46.15 38.83 -54.76
CA VAL A 578 -46.68 39.78 -55.75
C VAL A 578 -48.05 39.30 -56.20
N GLU A 579 -49.04 40.19 -56.17
CA GLU A 579 -50.39 39.94 -56.64
C GLU A 579 -50.50 40.31 -58.12
N LEU A 580 -50.93 39.37 -58.95
CA LEU A 580 -51.22 39.60 -60.37
C LEU A 580 -52.72 39.50 -60.62
N GLU A 581 -53.25 40.49 -61.31
CA GLU A 581 -54.60 40.46 -61.87
C GLU A 581 -54.53 39.81 -63.27
N VAL A 582 -55.36 38.80 -63.52
CA VAL A 582 -55.43 38.08 -64.80
C VAL A 582 -56.80 38.35 -65.43
N ASP A 583 -56.82 38.69 -66.72
CA ASP A 583 -58.06 38.91 -67.48
C ASP A 583 -58.94 37.64 -67.55
N GLN A 584 -60.26 37.87 -67.51
CA GLN A 584 -61.28 36.96 -66.97
C GLN A 584 -61.75 35.78 -67.85
N ASP A 585 -62.25 34.75 -67.15
CA ASP A 585 -63.30 33.83 -67.60
C ASP A 585 -64.70 34.52 -67.64
N GLN A 586 -65.67 33.90 -68.32
CA GLN A 586 -66.92 34.47 -68.85
C GLN A 586 -67.90 35.20 -67.89
N ASP A 587 -67.61 35.33 -66.59
CA ASP A 587 -68.57 35.74 -65.55
C ASP A 587 -68.25 37.10 -64.85
N GLY A 588 -67.31 37.91 -65.33
CA GLY A 588 -67.22 39.31 -64.90
C GLY A 588 -66.43 39.61 -63.63
N SER A 589 -65.80 38.62 -62.96
CA SER A 589 -64.98 38.81 -61.74
C SER A 589 -63.47 38.59 -61.98
N LEU A 590 -62.63 39.52 -61.52
CA LEU A 590 -61.15 39.45 -61.62
C LEU A 590 -60.58 38.38 -60.67
N GLU A 591 -59.80 37.42 -61.18
CA GLU A 591 -59.05 36.45 -60.37
C GLU A 591 -57.67 37.02 -60.02
N LYS A 592 -57.34 37.00 -58.72
CA LYS A 592 -56.07 37.50 -58.17
C LYS A 592 -55.13 36.33 -57.91
N VAL A 593 -54.03 36.25 -58.65
CA VAL A 593 -53.01 35.20 -58.51
C VAL A 593 -51.85 35.70 -57.67
N LEU A 594 -51.62 35.06 -56.53
CA LEU A 594 -50.52 35.36 -55.61
C LEU A 594 -49.25 34.60 -55.98
N ILE A 595 -48.23 35.31 -56.47
CA ILE A 595 -46.93 34.73 -56.84
C ILE A 595 -45.90 34.97 -55.72
N PRO A 596 -45.33 33.91 -55.13
CA PRO A 596 -44.35 34.07 -54.05
C PRO A 596 -43.01 34.58 -54.61
N VAL A 597 -42.47 35.65 -53.99
CA VAL A 597 -41.20 36.27 -54.43
C VAL A 597 -40.14 36.11 -53.34
N ARG A 598 -40.16 36.89 -52.26
CA ARG A 598 -39.22 36.63 -51.14
C ARG A 598 -39.51 35.31 -50.44
N LYS A 599 -40.76 34.83 -50.47
CA LYS A 599 -41.15 33.51 -49.93
C LYS A 599 -40.43 32.32 -50.59
N ILE A 600 -39.92 32.48 -51.82
CA ILE A 600 -39.10 31.44 -52.47
C ILE A 600 -37.59 31.61 -52.24
N GLY A 601 -37.19 32.62 -51.47
CA GLY A 601 -35.82 32.91 -51.07
C GLY A 601 -35.11 33.98 -51.91
N ILE A 602 -35.85 34.80 -52.67
CA ILE A 602 -35.31 36.03 -53.28
C ILE A 602 -35.06 37.06 -52.18
N SER A 603 -33.90 37.71 -52.18
CA SER A 603 -33.52 38.74 -51.21
C SER A 603 -32.47 39.67 -51.78
N HIS A 604 -32.19 40.78 -51.10
CA HIS A 604 -31.14 41.74 -51.42
C HIS A 604 -31.25 42.28 -52.85
N ALA A 605 -32.48 42.55 -53.33
CA ALA A 605 -32.71 43.13 -54.64
C ALA A 605 -32.18 44.56 -54.69
N THR A 606 -31.40 44.88 -55.72
CA THR A 606 -30.68 46.16 -55.82
C THR A 606 -30.47 46.62 -57.26
N LEU A 607 -30.39 47.94 -57.44
CA LEU A 607 -30.07 48.60 -58.70
C LEU A 607 -28.60 49.04 -58.70
N LEU A 608 -27.77 48.45 -59.55
CA LEU A 608 -26.35 48.79 -59.64
C LEU A 608 -26.06 49.95 -60.59
N ARG A 609 -26.71 49.95 -61.75
CA ARG A 609 -26.40 50.91 -62.82
C ARG A 609 -27.65 51.25 -63.61
N THR A 610 -27.83 52.53 -63.87
CA THR A 610 -28.78 53.06 -64.85
C THR A 610 -28.03 54.00 -65.79
N LEU A 611 -28.37 53.96 -67.08
CA LEU A 611 -27.80 54.86 -68.09
C LEU A 611 -28.90 55.28 -69.05
N THR A 612 -29.28 56.56 -68.99
CA THR A 612 -30.25 57.16 -69.91
C THR A 612 -29.51 57.80 -71.09
N LYS A 613 -29.93 57.46 -72.31
CA LYS A 613 -29.45 58.04 -73.56
C LYS A 613 -30.63 58.41 -74.45
N LYS A 614 -30.55 59.55 -75.13
CA LYS A 614 -31.48 59.87 -76.20
C LYS A 614 -31.26 58.95 -77.39
N VAL A 615 -32.33 58.34 -77.87
CA VAL A 615 -32.35 57.44 -79.03
C VAL A 615 -33.49 57.88 -79.95
N GLU A 616 -33.31 57.77 -81.25
CA GLU A 616 -34.35 58.11 -82.22
C GLU A 616 -35.62 57.26 -81.97
N HIS A 617 -36.80 57.89 -82.07
CA HIS A 617 -38.09 57.26 -81.77
C HIS A 617 -38.29 55.96 -82.58
N PRO A 618 -38.70 54.81 -81.97
CA PRO A 618 -38.73 53.52 -82.63
C PRO A 618 -39.72 53.41 -83.79
N ALA A 619 -40.71 54.31 -83.89
CA ALA A 619 -41.54 54.44 -85.09
C ALA A 619 -40.70 54.78 -86.35
N ASN A 620 -39.60 55.52 -86.21
CA ASN A 620 -38.69 55.83 -87.30
C ASN A 620 -37.86 54.58 -87.70
N LEU A 621 -37.45 53.77 -86.73
CA LEU A 621 -36.73 52.49 -86.96
C LEU A 621 -37.65 51.39 -87.53
N LEU A 622 -38.94 51.41 -87.19
CA LEU A 622 -39.97 50.54 -87.77
C LEU A 622 -40.38 50.97 -89.18
N ALA A 623 -40.33 52.27 -89.52
CA ALA A 623 -40.49 52.75 -90.90
C ALA A 623 -39.34 52.28 -91.80
N GLU A 624 -38.10 52.33 -91.32
CA GLU A 624 -36.93 51.75 -92.01
C GLU A 624 -36.96 50.22 -92.08
N ARG A 625 -37.54 49.53 -91.08
CA ARG A 625 -37.73 48.07 -91.12
C ARG A 625 -38.93 47.62 -91.97
N LYS A 626 -40.02 48.40 -92.05
CA LYS A 626 -41.14 48.12 -92.97
C LYS A 626 -40.72 48.21 -94.44
N MET A 627 -39.88 49.18 -94.79
CA MET A 627 -39.24 49.22 -96.13
C MET A 627 -38.38 47.98 -96.43
N ASN A 628 -37.83 47.31 -95.41
CA ASN A 628 -36.99 46.12 -95.57
C ASN A 628 -37.76 44.78 -95.43
N ALA A 629 -38.95 44.78 -94.81
CA ALA A 629 -39.77 43.59 -94.56
C ALA A 629 -40.77 43.27 -95.68
N GLU A 630 -41.17 44.24 -96.50
CA GLU A 630 -41.96 44.02 -97.73
C GLU A 630 -41.17 43.30 -98.84
N ARG A 631 -39.88 43.01 -98.60
CA ARG A 631 -38.98 42.34 -99.55
C ARG A 631 -38.88 40.82 -99.39
N ASN A 632 -39.45 40.20 -98.35
CA ASN A 632 -39.30 38.76 -98.07
C ASN A 632 -40.59 38.11 -97.51
N LEU A 633 -41.70 38.31 -98.23
CA LEU A 633 -42.93 37.51 -98.08
C LEU A 633 -43.03 36.57 -99.27
N ASP A 634 -42.48 35.35 -99.16
CA ASP A 634 -43.04 34.20 -99.89
C ASP A 634 -42.47 32.83 -99.44
N VAL A 635 -43.39 31.87 -99.27
CA VAL A 635 -43.26 30.39 -99.24
C VAL A 635 -43.16 29.67 -97.87
N PRO A 636 -43.93 28.56 -97.66
CA PRO A 636 -44.71 28.35 -96.44
C PRO A 636 -44.57 27.00 -95.70
N GLY A 637 -44.98 27.06 -94.42
CA GLY A 637 -45.75 26.12 -93.56
C GLY A 637 -45.89 24.60 -93.78
N GLY A 638 -45.86 23.89 -92.63
CA GLY A 638 -46.53 22.61 -92.34
C GLY A 638 -45.55 21.47 -92.02
N GLY A 639 -45.67 20.63 -90.99
CA GLY A 639 -46.67 20.42 -89.95
C GLY A 639 -46.22 19.19 -89.12
N ILE A 640 -46.55 19.24 -87.83
CA ILE A 640 -46.62 18.18 -86.81
C ILE A 640 -46.92 16.75 -87.32
N ASP A 641 -46.26 15.74 -86.72
CA ASP A 641 -46.95 14.57 -86.14
C ASP A 641 -46.04 13.65 -85.29
N GLU A 642 -46.77 12.89 -84.47
CA GLU A 642 -46.47 12.12 -83.27
C GLU A 642 -46.08 10.65 -83.56
N PHE A 643 -45.86 9.86 -82.49
CA PHE A 643 -45.76 8.39 -82.36
C PHE A 643 -44.38 7.71 -82.27
N GLY A 644 -44.13 7.05 -81.13
CA GLY A 644 -43.32 5.82 -81.04
C GLY A 644 -44.05 4.62 -81.68
N PRO A 645 -43.56 3.35 -81.66
CA PRO A 645 -42.89 2.69 -80.53
C PRO A 645 -41.71 1.77 -80.95
N GLY A 646 -41.16 1.03 -79.97
CA GLY A 646 -39.91 0.28 -80.09
C GLY A 646 -39.96 -1.14 -80.68
N PHE A 647 -38.77 -1.72 -80.85
CA PHE A 647 -38.35 -3.13 -80.88
C PHE A 647 -36.81 -3.04 -80.80
N GLY A 648 -36.03 -3.72 -79.97
CA GLY A 648 -36.11 -5.11 -79.55
C GLY A 648 -35.26 -5.98 -80.47
N ARG A 649 -34.09 -6.42 -79.96
CA ARG A 649 -33.37 -7.69 -80.25
C ARG A 649 -31.97 -7.58 -80.88
N GLY A 650 -31.00 -8.20 -80.20
CA GLY A 650 -29.80 -8.77 -80.84
C GLY A 650 -28.52 -8.72 -80.01
N GLY A 651 -28.30 -9.69 -79.12
CA GLY A 651 -26.93 -10.20 -78.87
C GLY A 651 -26.39 -10.93 -80.12
N PRO A 652 -25.19 -11.57 -80.13
CA PRO A 652 -24.59 -12.28 -78.99
C PRO A 652 -23.03 -12.32 -78.94
N GLY A 653 -22.49 -12.98 -77.89
CA GLY A 653 -21.19 -13.68 -77.89
C GLY A 653 -19.94 -12.79 -77.71
N GLY A 654 -18.87 -13.18 -77.04
CA GLY A 654 -18.38 -14.48 -76.57
C GLY A 654 -16.83 -14.45 -76.62
N GLY A 655 -16.14 -15.09 -75.68
CA GLY A 655 -14.68 -15.29 -75.66
C GLY A 655 -14.04 -14.75 -74.37
N LEU A 656 -13.71 -15.53 -73.34
CA LEU A 656 -12.72 -16.61 -73.17
C LEU A 656 -11.24 -16.18 -73.33
N GLY A 657 -10.47 -16.46 -72.27
CA GLY A 657 -9.00 -16.55 -72.25
C GLY A 657 -8.32 -15.26 -71.76
N GLY A 658 -7.38 -15.26 -70.81
CA GLY A 658 -6.63 -16.32 -70.16
C GLY A 658 -5.23 -15.81 -69.82
N GLY A 659 -4.76 -16.05 -68.60
CA GLY A 659 -3.36 -16.33 -68.28
C GLY A 659 -2.36 -15.18 -68.04
N GLY A 660 -1.48 -15.40 -67.05
CA GLY A 660 -0.14 -14.80 -66.92
C GLY A 660 -0.03 -13.67 -65.90
N ARG A 661 0.28 -13.93 -64.61
CA ARG A 661 1.60 -14.13 -63.97
C ARG A 661 2.66 -13.04 -64.20
N PHE A 662 3.43 -12.83 -63.13
CA PHE A 662 4.59 -11.95 -62.88
C PHE A 662 4.21 -10.54 -62.40
N GLY A 663 4.70 -10.04 -61.27
CA GLY A 663 5.81 -10.48 -60.44
C GLY A 663 6.81 -9.34 -60.28
N SER A 664 6.97 -8.93 -59.03
CA SER A 664 8.10 -8.15 -58.47
C SER A 664 8.31 -6.70 -58.91
N GLY A 665 8.55 -5.86 -57.90
CA GLY A 665 9.79 -5.08 -57.92
C GLY A 665 9.63 -3.60 -57.61
N ARG A 666 9.64 -3.30 -56.31
CA ARG A 666 10.41 -2.22 -55.66
C ARG A 666 10.75 -0.95 -56.47
N GLY A 667 10.40 0.17 -55.85
CA GLY A 667 11.43 1.03 -55.28
C GLY A 667 11.65 2.36 -55.98
N ASP A 668 11.18 3.42 -55.33
CA ASP A 668 11.83 4.71 -55.11
C ASP A 668 12.80 5.24 -56.18
N ARG A 669 12.50 6.41 -56.74
CA ARG A 669 13.01 7.68 -56.21
C ARG A 669 12.53 8.87 -57.02
N PHE A 670 12.34 9.94 -56.25
CA PHE A 670 12.17 11.35 -56.61
C PHE A 670 13.06 11.86 -57.76
N GLY A 671 12.56 12.89 -58.44
CA GLY A 671 13.36 14.10 -58.61
C GLY A 671 13.54 14.61 -60.05
N SER A 672 12.58 15.43 -60.48
CA SER A 672 12.73 16.68 -61.25
C SER A 672 13.75 16.81 -62.40
N GLY A 673 13.22 17.18 -63.57
CA GLY A 673 13.50 18.52 -64.11
C GLY A 673 14.31 18.62 -65.42
N SER A 674 13.87 19.57 -66.27
CA SER A 674 14.46 20.12 -67.52
C SER A 674 14.43 19.21 -68.76
N GLU A 675 13.72 19.58 -69.85
CA GLU A 675 14.11 20.55 -70.91
C GLU A 675 15.44 20.13 -71.58
N GLU A 676 15.64 20.11 -72.90
CA GLU A 676 14.95 20.65 -74.06
C GLU A 676 15.62 20.02 -75.32
N ARG A 677 14.88 20.00 -76.43
CA ARG A 677 15.34 20.23 -77.82
C ARG A 677 16.03 19.15 -78.69
N PHE A 678 15.69 19.37 -79.98
CA PHE A 678 16.27 18.96 -81.27
C PHE A 678 15.92 17.55 -81.77
N GLY A 679 15.38 17.35 -82.98
CA GLY A 679 15.11 18.23 -84.11
C GLY A 679 15.06 17.40 -85.42
N SER A 680 14.40 17.95 -86.45
CA SER A 680 14.40 17.55 -87.88
C SER A 680 13.66 16.25 -88.27
N GLY A 681 12.93 16.15 -89.39
CA GLY A 681 12.59 17.11 -90.43
C GLY A 681 11.75 16.49 -91.57
N ARG A 682 11.21 17.39 -92.42
CA ARG A 682 10.86 17.31 -93.85
C ARG A 682 9.75 16.37 -94.41
N GLY A 683 8.91 16.99 -95.27
CA GLY A 683 8.31 16.41 -96.49
C GLY A 683 6.79 16.57 -96.57
N GLU A 684 6.23 17.60 -97.26
CA GLU A 684 5.60 17.56 -98.61
C GLU A 684 4.22 16.85 -98.63
N ARG A 685 3.14 17.19 -99.37
CA ARG A 685 2.68 18.24 -100.32
C ARG A 685 1.20 17.85 -100.71
N PHE A 686 0.47 18.77 -101.36
CA PHE A 686 -0.83 18.63 -102.11
C PHE A 686 -2.14 18.52 -101.29
N GLY A 687 -3.28 19.16 -101.64
CA GLY A 687 -3.74 20.06 -102.71
C GLY A 687 -5.22 20.42 -102.45
N SER A 688 -5.63 21.69 -102.51
CA SER A 688 -6.36 22.39 -103.61
C SER A 688 -7.77 21.88 -104.00
N GLY A 689 -8.74 22.81 -103.96
CA GLY A 689 -10.04 22.80 -104.66
C GLY A 689 -11.21 23.26 -103.76
N GLY A 690 -12.03 24.28 -104.02
CA GLY A 690 -12.21 25.18 -105.16
C GLY A 690 -13.69 25.26 -105.57
N GLY A 691 -14.31 26.45 -105.48
CA GLY A 691 -15.57 26.83 -106.18
C GLY A 691 -16.81 27.00 -105.30
N ARG A 692 -17.78 27.87 -105.58
CA ARG A 692 -17.98 28.86 -106.65
C ARG A 692 -19.13 29.80 -106.23
N ASP A 693 -18.99 31.07 -106.59
CA ASP A 693 -20.02 32.11 -106.70
C ASP A 693 -21.09 31.75 -107.75
N PRO A 694 -22.35 32.20 -107.61
CA PRO A 694 -23.21 32.48 -108.76
C PRO A 694 -23.60 33.96 -108.86
N ARG A 695 -23.44 34.49 -110.08
CA ARG A 695 -23.76 35.86 -110.51
C ARG A 695 -25.27 36.11 -110.62
N LEU A 696 -25.67 37.31 -110.16
CA LEU A 696 -26.72 38.27 -110.57
C LEU A 696 -27.90 37.84 -111.47
N PRO A 697 -29.05 38.54 -111.30
CA PRO A 697 -29.53 39.37 -112.42
C PRO A 697 -29.79 40.84 -112.02
N SER A 698 -29.42 41.72 -112.95
CA SER A 698 -29.75 43.14 -113.02
C SER A 698 -31.25 43.40 -113.20
N LEU A 699 -31.81 44.40 -112.49
CA LEU A 699 -33.11 44.99 -112.81
C LEU A 699 -33.08 46.52 -112.62
N GLN A 700 -33.04 47.18 -113.78
CA GLN A 700 -33.56 48.49 -114.18
C GLN A 700 -34.04 49.50 -113.12
N THR A 701 -33.51 50.72 -113.27
CA THR A 701 -33.97 51.99 -112.70
C THR A 701 -35.39 52.38 -113.16
N ASP A 702 -36.22 52.89 -112.25
CA ASP A 702 -37.34 53.79 -112.59
C ASP A 702 -37.00 55.24 -112.11
N PRO A 703 -36.91 56.24 -113.01
CA PRO A 703 -36.43 57.59 -112.68
C PRO A 703 -37.41 58.59 -112.04
N ASN A 704 -38.59 58.19 -111.52
CA ASN A 704 -39.68 59.17 -111.32
C ASN A 704 -40.31 59.33 -109.92
N ASN A 705 -39.70 58.90 -108.81
CA ASN A 705 -40.32 59.11 -107.49
C ASN A 705 -39.61 60.15 -106.62
N GLN A 706 -39.95 61.43 -106.84
CA GLN A 706 -39.59 62.54 -105.96
C GLN A 706 -40.63 62.69 -104.84
N GLY A 707 -40.17 62.69 -103.59
CA GLY A 707 -40.73 63.51 -102.52
C GLY A 707 -41.74 62.85 -101.56
N SER A 708 -41.27 62.40 -100.40
CA SER A 708 -42.02 62.60 -99.14
C SER A 708 -41.04 62.84 -98.00
N THR A 709 -41.06 64.06 -97.45
CA THR A 709 -40.23 64.47 -96.31
C THR A 709 -40.93 64.01 -95.04
N ILE A 710 -40.36 63.03 -94.34
CA ILE A 710 -40.87 62.50 -93.07
C ILE A 710 -40.54 63.51 -91.96
N GLU A 711 -41.55 64.07 -91.29
CA GLU A 711 -41.37 64.83 -90.05
C GLU A 711 -40.73 63.91 -88.99
N ARG A 712 -39.51 64.25 -88.54
CA ARG A 712 -38.82 63.51 -87.48
C ARG A 712 -39.49 63.78 -86.13
N LEU A 713 -40.10 62.73 -85.56
CA LEU A 713 -40.50 62.71 -84.15
C LEU A 713 -39.27 62.93 -83.23
N PRO A 714 -39.43 63.61 -82.08
CA PRO A 714 -38.32 63.92 -81.18
C PRO A 714 -37.66 62.66 -80.59
N ASP A 715 -36.35 62.73 -80.36
CA ASP A 715 -35.59 61.65 -79.71
C ASP A 715 -36.16 61.34 -78.32
N ILE A 716 -36.27 60.05 -78.00
CA ILE A 716 -36.81 59.55 -76.73
C ILE A 716 -35.70 59.09 -75.80
N ASP A 717 -35.94 59.18 -74.50
CA ASP A 717 -34.99 58.70 -73.49
C ASP A 717 -35.08 57.18 -73.35
N ARG A 718 -33.98 56.49 -73.67
CA ARG A 718 -33.81 55.06 -73.41
C ARG A 718 -32.94 54.86 -72.18
N THR A 719 -33.47 54.18 -71.18
CA THR A 719 -32.73 53.88 -69.95
C THR A 719 -32.37 52.39 -69.91
N THR A 720 -31.09 52.08 -69.96
CA THR A 720 -30.58 50.72 -69.72
C THR A 720 -30.23 50.54 -68.26
N PHE A 721 -30.52 49.38 -67.67
CA PHE A 721 -30.30 49.10 -66.26
C PHE A 721 -29.64 47.76 -65.99
N MET A 722 -29.08 47.63 -64.77
CA MET A 722 -28.58 46.38 -64.20
C MET A 722 -29.11 46.21 -62.79
N VAL A 723 -29.94 45.18 -62.58
CA VAL A 723 -30.50 44.76 -61.30
C VAL A 723 -29.81 43.48 -60.84
N GLN A 724 -29.53 43.38 -59.55
CA GLN A 724 -29.06 42.15 -58.93
C GLN A 724 -29.93 41.76 -57.75
N PHE A 725 -30.08 40.46 -57.52
CA PHE A 725 -30.68 39.92 -56.30
C PHE A 725 -30.06 38.57 -55.97
N VAL A 726 -30.18 38.14 -54.72
CA VAL A 726 -29.73 36.84 -54.25
C VAL A 726 -30.91 35.90 -54.13
N TRP A 727 -30.76 34.70 -54.68
CA TRP A 727 -31.72 33.62 -54.50
C TRP A 727 -31.10 32.46 -53.74
N THR A 728 -31.65 32.19 -52.56
CA THR A 728 -31.33 31.00 -51.76
C THR A 728 -32.56 30.09 -51.79
N PRO A 729 -32.56 29.00 -52.59
CA PRO A 729 -33.77 28.22 -52.83
C PRO A 729 -34.40 27.72 -51.52
N THR A 730 -35.64 28.13 -51.26
CA THR A 730 -36.41 27.66 -50.11
C THR A 730 -37.37 26.57 -50.56
N GLU A 731 -37.25 25.37 -49.99
CA GLU A 731 -38.13 24.23 -50.31
C GLU A 731 -39.58 24.52 -49.91
N LYS A 732 -40.54 24.08 -50.73
CA LYS A 732 -41.99 24.34 -50.54
C LYS A 732 -42.50 23.99 -49.13
N THR A 733 -41.99 22.91 -48.56
CA THR A 733 -42.36 22.38 -47.24
C THR A 733 -41.95 23.29 -46.09
N VAL A 734 -40.99 24.20 -46.30
CA VAL A 734 -40.40 25.07 -45.26
C VAL A 734 -40.85 26.53 -45.41
N ARG A 735 -41.62 26.87 -46.44
CA ARG A 735 -42.07 28.26 -46.70
C ARG A 735 -43.18 28.68 -45.73
N THR A 736 -43.08 29.86 -45.16
CA THR A 736 -44.10 30.45 -44.28
C THR A 736 -45.05 31.38 -45.04
N ASP A 737 -46.33 31.41 -44.67
CA ASP A 737 -47.32 32.29 -45.32
C ASP A 737 -47.17 33.75 -44.92
N THR A 738 -46.69 34.02 -43.71
CA THR A 738 -46.41 35.37 -43.20
C THR A 738 -44.96 35.77 -43.43
N ASP A 739 -44.73 37.03 -43.84
CA ASP A 739 -43.40 37.62 -43.93
C ASP A 739 -42.76 37.69 -42.52
N PRO A 740 -41.63 36.99 -42.28
CA PRO A 740 -40.93 37.03 -41.01
C PRO A 740 -40.48 38.44 -40.59
N ASN A 741 -40.29 39.36 -41.53
CA ASN A 741 -39.76 40.71 -41.29
C ASN A 741 -40.84 41.79 -41.07
N ALA A 742 -42.12 41.50 -41.36
CA ALA A 742 -43.21 42.47 -41.23
C ALA A 742 -43.45 42.99 -39.79
N LYS A 743 -42.94 42.30 -38.75
CA LYS A 743 -43.02 42.73 -37.34
C LYS A 743 -41.86 43.62 -36.89
N LEU A 744 -40.75 43.68 -37.64
CA LEU A 744 -39.55 44.46 -37.28
C LEU A 744 -39.62 45.91 -37.77
N GLU A 745 -40.32 46.20 -38.86
CA GLU A 745 -40.46 47.57 -39.41
C GLU A 745 -41.49 48.44 -38.64
N ALA A 746 -42.37 47.84 -37.83
CA ALA A 746 -43.35 48.57 -37.02
C ALA A 746 -42.79 49.15 -35.70
N VAL A 747 -41.56 48.78 -35.32
CA VAL A 747 -41.00 49.06 -33.98
C VAL A 747 -40.06 50.29 -33.95
N GLU A 748 -39.65 50.84 -35.09
CA GLU A 748 -38.79 52.05 -35.13
C GLU A 748 -39.57 53.39 -34.99
N GLY A 749 -40.90 53.33 -34.77
CA GLY A 749 -41.77 54.52 -34.72
C GLY A 749 -42.13 55.08 -33.34
N GLU A 750 -41.96 54.36 -32.22
CA GLU A 750 -42.48 54.81 -30.92
C GLU A 750 -41.59 54.47 -29.70
N ASN A 751 -41.19 55.52 -28.97
CA ASN A 751 -40.79 55.60 -27.54
C ASN A 751 -39.35 55.14 -27.17
N GLY A 752 -38.46 55.94 -26.56
CA GLY A 752 -38.62 57.16 -25.77
C GLY A 752 -38.86 56.86 -24.28
N GLU A 753 -37.82 57.05 -23.45
CA GLU A 753 -37.77 57.17 -21.96
C GLU A 753 -37.43 55.95 -21.06
N GLY A 754 -36.30 56.07 -20.32
CA GLY A 754 -36.26 55.93 -18.84
C GLY A 754 -35.59 54.71 -18.17
N ALA A 755 -34.36 54.89 -17.62
CA ALA A 755 -33.60 53.99 -16.73
C ALA A 755 -34.17 53.93 -15.27
N ASN A 756 -33.77 53.10 -14.28
CA ASN A 756 -32.46 52.56 -13.83
C ASN A 756 -32.66 51.52 -12.64
N PRO A 757 -31.66 51.00 -11.88
CA PRO A 757 -31.49 49.59 -11.51
C PRO A 757 -31.38 49.34 -9.97
N ASP A 758 -31.18 48.10 -9.52
CA ASP A 758 -30.34 47.76 -8.36
C ASP A 758 -30.21 46.23 -8.21
N ALA A 759 -28.97 45.78 -7.99
CA ALA A 759 -28.50 44.39 -7.78
C ALA A 759 -28.04 44.25 -6.29
N PRO A 760 -27.47 43.13 -5.75
CA PRO A 760 -26.81 42.00 -6.42
C PRO A 760 -26.91 40.60 -5.75
N ALA A 761 -26.11 39.69 -6.31
CA ALA A 761 -25.87 38.25 -6.09
C ALA A 761 -25.31 37.83 -4.71
N ASP A 762 -25.38 36.53 -4.37
CA ASP A 762 -24.24 35.57 -4.44
C ASP A 762 -24.53 34.23 -3.71
N GLY A 763 -23.79 33.15 -4.05
CA GLY A 763 -23.43 32.09 -3.08
C GLY A 763 -23.87 30.64 -3.35
N ALA A 764 -22.95 29.84 -3.90
CA ALA A 764 -22.97 28.39 -4.02
C ALA A 764 -22.52 27.64 -2.73
N ALA A 765 -22.93 26.37 -2.54
CA ALA A 765 -22.08 25.27 -2.03
C ALA A 765 -22.80 23.89 -1.97
N THR A 766 -21.99 22.87 -2.23
CA THR A 766 -22.15 21.42 -2.51
C THR A 766 -22.33 20.50 -1.26
N PRO A 767 -22.50 19.15 -1.41
CA PRO A 767 -23.16 18.22 -0.47
C PRO A 767 -22.17 17.39 0.40
N PRO A 768 -22.65 16.48 1.28
CA PRO A 768 -21.84 15.40 1.82
C PRO A 768 -22.14 14.05 1.15
N GLY A 769 -21.07 13.26 0.95
CA GLY A 769 -21.11 11.84 0.65
C GLY A 769 -20.90 10.96 1.89
N GLU A 770 -20.62 9.69 1.60
CA GLU A 770 -20.26 8.57 2.50
C GLU A 770 -21.42 7.99 3.33
N GLY A 771 -21.64 6.68 3.44
CA GLY A 771 -20.93 5.50 2.94
C GLY A 771 -21.46 4.27 3.70
N VAL A 772 -21.65 3.15 3.00
CA VAL A 772 -21.53 1.76 3.48
C VAL A 772 -20.99 0.94 2.32
#